data_AF-A0A1H0WJ84-F1
#
_entry.id   AF-A0A1H0WJ84-F1
#
_cell.length_a   1.000
_cell.length_b   1.000
_cell.length_c   1.000
_cell.angle_alpha   90.00
_cell.angle_beta   90.00
_cell.angle_gamma   90.00
#
_symmetry.space_group_name_H-M   'P 1'
#
loop_
_entity.id
_entity.type
_entity.pdbx_description
1 polymer ?
#
loop_
_entity_poly.entity_id
_entity_poly.type
_entity_poly.pdbx_seq_one_letter_code
_entity_poly.pdbx_strand_id
1 'polypeptide(L)'
;MPSSNTRHAWRPVLRPVGGFVISAQLALALQPLSALAQDGSGNAAASSPLAQSQLRRAAQWQQRVETARVAQAQAAQPAVAQASERTSRNLVRVHDLVRKLAGRTAAPDVAGRKIAAAAVPSTARAATAAPDDADRAQMTQLLDAIDADTDAVLADFEAQGAELRGRAVGAEILARHDAAHAAVRLRAEELRGLIRQWRQAPGDATVQALAAYFERYPAAKPQVPTGAGPLPWSTPKPTERLPAETRAAWYRHTYATEGVQLAQAGSGPGGLHFDVPPEPGEAPVADDLAATPEVTLTAAIRAKAEELGRNPVDIQNWVRNTIEWVPTWGAIQNAQDTLDKRRGNAIDIAGLQIALLRAAGIPARYQFGTVQVPIAQAMNWVGNAQNAQAAQQLMAQGGIATRLLVSDGQPVALRMEHAWVQAYVNWAPARGSVNGSATQHPNPQGPLNAWVPLDASFKQYDYAAGMDLQSAVPLDAQALLAAAQSGATVNAQEGWLQNLNQAAIQARMEDYQARLKAYIDGRKPDATVGDVIGRKIVAQRVSSVLAGVTPLTRVQAAQQATAVPEALRHRFRYTLSDAWGNELLTYTQATSELVGRRFTLGYEPADTASADLIASYLPKPHADGSPIQPSELPTSLPGYLIRLKPRLMLDGQVVAQGTQAVAMGSELVGQGGFSVLGDASQQWDLNSDASHVAGQATAIGISAGGISARQLDALKERLEQAKGLLQAGSVEGLTGERLSGDLLTAVIWSWFAATESHSRLSQNAAGMVENPGLSYGLFHAVAQPVYSWGVVRRVEFPGVNIDIGHMRNLAWSQSNDKAQWVAYNRMRGQYMSALEHAVPERFFNDPAKCNLAGSANPVAGLPDCPQGISAMKALGLAGQQGQKIYTITPQLYANQPNIVNTVLVAHSPSTRAKVQAALEEGKEVTIHEAPIAQSGWVGAGFTVIEQGTGAGAYTIEGGSNGGWLKVVFAIAILVIAAYFVGFLFFAGYIGALGAILGIGGATLSYFGLLKGLGEINNDQQLNSLVAFTALKGLASILLSSVTLAFYNSMITFGPVSQLLPFSLMNFGIFFISGWFF
;
A
#
# COMPACT_ATOMS: atom_id res chain seq x y z
N MET A 1 -0.02 10.05 40.21
CA MET A 1 -0.24 8.59 40.33
C MET A 1 1.03 7.87 39.87
N PRO A 2 1.43 6.76 40.49
CA PRO A 2 2.77 6.18 40.29
C PRO A 2 2.89 5.50 38.92
N SER A 3 4.11 5.59 38.40
CA SER A 3 4.64 5.01 37.16
C SER A 3 4.29 3.54 36.95
N SER A 4 3.64 3.21 35.83
CA SER A 4 3.58 1.84 35.31
C SER A 4 4.87 1.54 34.53
N ASN A 5 5.87 1.10 35.30
CA ASN A 5 7.09 0.44 34.84
C ASN A 5 6.76 -1.02 34.48
N THR A 6 6.99 -1.46 33.25
CA THR A 6 6.74 -2.83 32.80
C THR A 6 7.96 -3.72 33.05
N ARG A 7 7.86 -4.66 34.00
CA ARG A 7 8.73 -5.83 34.12
C ARG A 7 7.99 -7.03 33.55
N HIS A 8 8.41 -7.59 32.41
CA HIS A 8 8.24 -9.01 32.06
C HIS A 8 9.19 -9.40 30.91
N ALA A 9 9.66 -10.65 30.96
CA ALA A 9 10.79 -11.19 30.21
C ALA A 9 10.47 -11.56 28.76
N TRP A 10 11.46 -11.35 27.87
CA TRP A 10 11.39 -11.56 26.42
C TRP A 10 11.84 -12.98 26.00
N ARG A 11 10.95 -13.80 25.43
CA ARG A 11 11.27 -14.95 24.54
C ARG A 11 10.03 -15.21 23.66
N PRO A 12 9.90 -14.80 22.37
CA PRO A 12 10.82 -15.08 21.25
C PRO A 12 10.71 -14.06 20.06
N VAL A 13 11.37 -12.90 20.10
CA VAL A 13 11.19 -11.85 19.06
C VAL A 13 12.41 -11.65 18.14
N LEU A 14 13.50 -12.40 18.36
CA LEU A 14 14.75 -12.25 17.59
C LEU A 14 14.85 -13.11 16.32
N ARG A 15 13.86 -13.95 16.02
CA ARG A 15 13.82 -14.78 14.79
C ARG A 15 13.11 -14.15 13.58
N PRO A 16 12.02 -13.37 13.70
CA PRO A 16 11.32 -12.80 12.54
C PRO A 16 11.90 -11.49 12.03
N VAL A 17 12.74 -10.82 12.82
CA VAL A 17 13.53 -9.64 12.43
C VAL A 17 14.78 -10.08 11.63
N GLY A 18 15.44 -11.17 12.03
CA GLY A 18 16.63 -11.69 11.32
C GLY A 18 16.36 -12.15 9.88
N GLY A 19 15.18 -12.69 9.60
CA GLY A 19 14.78 -13.11 8.24
C GLY A 19 14.39 -11.95 7.30
N PHE A 20 13.87 -10.84 7.84
CA PHE A 20 13.59 -9.62 7.08
C PHE A 20 14.86 -8.79 6.82
N VAL A 21 15.84 -8.96 7.70
CA VAL A 21 17.13 -8.30 7.63
C VAL A 21 17.98 -8.88 6.48
N ILE A 22 17.84 -10.15 6.10
CA ILE A 22 18.53 -10.71 4.91
C ILE A 22 18.08 -10.03 3.61
N SER A 23 16.81 -9.61 3.50
CA SER A 23 16.25 -8.91 2.34
C SER A 23 16.72 -7.44 2.25
N ALA A 24 16.83 -6.77 3.40
CA ALA A 24 17.42 -5.43 3.51
C ALA A 24 18.96 -5.45 3.36
N GLN A 25 19.60 -6.60 3.56
CA GLN A 25 21.05 -6.76 3.45
C GLN A 25 21.53 -7.11 2.04
N LEU A 26 20.68 -7.69 1.19
CA LEU A 26 20.87 -7.68 -0.27
C LEU A 26 20.87 -6.23 -0.80
N ALA A 27 20.04 -5.37 -0.23
CA ALA A 27 19.92 -3.96 -0.53
C ALA A 27 21.17 -3.13 -0.11
N LEU A 28 21.73 -3.41 1.08
CA LEU A 28 22.95 -2.77 1.60
C LEU A 28 24.25 -3.36 1.03
N ALA A 29 24.29 -4.64 0.64
CA ALA A 29 25.49 -5.24 0.03
C ALA A 29 25.67 -4.87 -1.46
N LEU A 30 24.59 -4.44 -2.14
CA LEU A 30 24.62 -4.17 -3.59
C LEU A 30 24.65 -2.69 -3.98
N GLN A 31 24.17 -1.78 -3.14
CA GLN A 31 24.29 -0.35 -3.42
C GLN A 31 25.73 0.20 -3.47
N PRO A 32 26.71 -0.33 -2.69
CA PRO A 32 28.09 0.07 -2.87
C PRO A 32 28.76 -0.61 -4.07
N LEU A 33 28.25 -1.73 -4.60
CA LEU A 33 28.92 -2.48 -5.68
C LEU A 33 28.78 -1.83 -7.07
N SER A 34 27.70 -1.09 -7.31
CA SER A 34 27.51 -0.30 -8.53
C SER A 34 28.19 1.08 -8.45
N ALA A 35 28.52 1.56 -7.23
CA ALA A 35 29.16 2.84 -6.98
C ALA A 35 30.69 2.75 -6.73
N LEU A 36 31.19 1.61 -6.23
CA LEU A 36 32.63 1.30 -6.12
C LEU A 36 33.25 0.87 -7.45
N ALA A 37 32.48 0.86 -8.53
CA ALA A 37 32.96 0.72 -9.91
C ALA A 37 33.68 1.99 -10.44
N GLN A 38 33.98 2.97 -9.57
CA GLN A 38 34.77 4.16 -9.90
C GLN A 38 36.19 4.17 -9.33
N ASP A 39 36.58 3.22 -8.47
CA ASP A 39 37.97 3.10 -8.03
C ASP A 39 38.45 1.64 -8.09
N GLY A 40 39.27 1.37 -9.10
CA GLY A 40 39.81 0.04 -9.38
C GLY A 40 40.97 -0.33 -8.46
N SER A 41 40.86 -1.48 -7.78
CA SER A 41 41.99 -2.37 -7.49
C SER A 41 41.47 -3.72 -6.98
N GLY A 42 42.00 -4.83 -7.52
CA GLY A 42 41.40 -6.16 -7.42
C GLY A 42 42.06 -7.16 -6.45
N ASN A 43 41.65 -8.42 -6.66
CA ASN A 43 42.21 -9.73 -6.27
C ASN A 43 41.59 -10.55 -5.10
N ALA A 44 40.83 -11.58 -5.52
CA ALA A 44 40.92 -13.04 -5.25
C ALA A 44 40.91 -13.63 -3.82
N ALA A 45 39.97 -14.57 -3.56
CA ALA A 45 40.24 -16.01 -3.33
C ALA A 45 38.94 -16.85 -3.16
N ALA A 46 39.04 -18.15 -3.45
CA ALA A 46 37.98 -19.09 -3.86
C ALA A 46 37.26 -19.87 -2.75
N SER A 47 36.08 -20.42 -3.05
CA SER A 47 35.41 -21.49 -2.29
C SER A 47 34.91 -22.63 -3.21
N SER A 48 34.81 -23.84 -2.66
CA SER A 48 34.99 -25.10 -3.42
C SER A 48 33.92 -25.45 -4.49
N PRO A 49 34.30 -26.15 -5.59
CA PRO A 49 33.41 -26.54 -6.68
C PRO A 49 32.25 -27.48 -6.30
N LEU A 50 32.39 -28.23 -5.20
CA LEU A 50 31.47 -29.31 -4.86
C LEU A 50 30.15 -28.78 -4.29
N ALA A 51 30.22 -27.72 -3.45
CA ALA A 51 29.06 -27.02 -2.92
C ALA A 51 28.26 -26.30 -4.03
N GLN A 52 28.96 -25.69 -5.00
CA GLN A 52 28.33 -25.05 -6.16
C GLN A 52 27.60 -26.06 -7.06
N SER A 53 28.13 -27.27 -7.20
CA SER A 53 27.51 -28.33 -7.99
C SER A 53 26.23 -28.91 -7.37
N GLN A 54 26.11 -28.89 -6.04
CA GLN A 54 24.95 -29.42 -5.32
C GLN A 54 23.78 -28.44 -5.33
N LEU A 55 24.06 -27.14 -5.17
CA LEU A 55 23.05 -26.07 -5.25
C LEU A 55 22.46 -25.93 -6.67
N ARG A 56 23.30 -26.00 -7.72
CA ARG A 56 22.82 -25.98 -9.12
C ARG A 56 21.89 -27.16 -9.43
N ARG A 57 22.19 -28.35 -8.89
CA ARG A 57 21.34 -29.54 -9.06
C ARG A 57 20.00 -29.40 -8.33
N ALA A 58 20.00 -28.86 -7.12
CA ALA A 58 18.76 -28.62 -6.38
C ALA A 58 17.84 -27.61 -7.09
N ALA A 59 18.40 -26.49 -7.57
CA ALA A 59 17.64 -25.47 -8.30
C ALA A 59 17.06 -26.00 -9.63
N GLN A 60 17.87 -26.75 -10.41
CA GLN A 60 17.41 -27.38 -11.66
C GLN A 60 16.31 -28.43 -11.39
N TRP A 61 16.40 -29.15 -10.28
CA TRP A 61 15.40 -30.16 -9.91
C TRP A 61 14.07 -29.51 -9.52
N GLN A 62 14.11 -28.45 -8.71
CA GLN A 62 12.92 -27.71 -8.30
C GLN A 62 12.22 -27.05 -9.50
N GLN A 63 12.99 -26.50 -10.44
CA GLN A 63 12.45 -25.98 -11.70
C GLN A 63 11.76 -27.06 -12.53
N ARG A 64 12.36 -28.26 -12.64
CA ARG A 64 11.74 -29.40 -13.35
C ARG A 64 10.43 -29.84 -12.69
N VAL A 65 10.38 -29.88 -11.36
CA VAL A 65 9.17 -30.26 -10.62
C VAL A 65 8.04 -29.26 -10.82
N GLU A 66 8.33 -27.96 -10.78
CA GLU A 66 7.32 -26.93 -11.03
C GLU A 66 6.84 -26.95 -12.49
N THR A 67 7.75 -27.12 -13.46
CA THR A 67 7.34 -27.31 -14.88
C THR A 67 6.52 -28.59 -15.08
N ALA A 68 6.83 -29.67 -14.36
CA ALA A 68 6.09 -30.92 -14.43
C ALA A 68 4.70 -30.81 -13.78
N ARG A 69 4.56 -30.07 -12.66
CA ARG A 69 3.25 -29.79 -12.03
C ARG A 69 2.35 -28.96 -12.92
N VAL A 70 2.90 -27.92 -13.56
CA VAL A 70 2.16 -27.11 -14.54
C VAL A 70 1.75 -27.97 -15.74
N ALA A 71 2.66 -28.79 -16.27
CA ALA A 71 2.36 -29.70 -17.37
C ALA A 71 1.30 -30.75 -17.00
N GLN A 72 1.32 -31.28 -15.78
CA GLN A 72 0.36 -32.26 -15.28
C GLN A 72 -1.03 -31.65 -15.04
N ALA A 73 -1.10 -30.40 -14.56
CA ALA A 73 -2.35 -29.65 -14.46
C ALA A 73 -2.93 -29.27 -15.84
N GLN A 74 -2.07 -28.97 -16.81
CA GLN A 74 -2.47 -28.71 -18.20
C GLN A 74 -2.97 -29.99 -18.90
N ALA A 75 -2.33 -31.14 -18.66
CA ALA A 75 -2.71 -32.43 -19.23
C ALA A 75 -4.09 -32.94 -18.76
N ALA A 76 -4.62 -32.42 -17.64
CA ALA A 76 -5.96 -32.77 -17.14
C ALA A 76 -7.11 -31.98 -17.80
N GLN A 77 -6.80 -30.99 -18.65
CA GLN A 77 -7.81 -30.18 -19.35
C GLN A 77 -8.25 -30.80 -20.68
N PRO A 78 -9.52 -30.61 -21.12
CA PRO A 78 -9.97 -31.00 -22.45
C PRO A 78 -9.12 -30.36 -23.56
N ALA A 79 -8.83 -31.09 -24.64
CA ALA A 79 -7.95 -30.65 -25.73
C ALA A 79 -8.36 -29.30 -26.36
N VAL A 80 -9.67 -29.02 -26.42
CA VAL A 80 -10.25 -27.77 -26.94
C VAL A 80 -9.95 -26.58 -26.00
N ALA A 81 -10.04 -26.78 -24.68
CA ALA A 81 -9.70 -25.75 -23.70
C ALA A 81 -8.20 -25.42 -23.74
N GLN A 82 -7.35 -26.43 -23.94
CA GLN A 82 -5.91 -26.24 -24.14
C GLN A 82 -5.61 -25.45 -25.42
N ALA A 83 -6.28 -25.76 -26.54
CA ALA A 83 -6.14 -25.02 -27.79
C ALA A 83 -6.53 -23.55 -27.62
N SER A 84 -7.63 -23.29 -26.90
CA SER A 84 -8.05 -21.92 -26.59
C SER A 84 -7.03 -21.14 -25.75
N GLU A 85 -6.48 -21.75 -24.69
CA GLU A 85 -5.45 -21.12 -23.86
C GLU A 85 -4.14 -20.89 -24.63
N ARG A 86 -3.72 -21.86 -25.46
CA ARG A 86 -2.58 -21.72 -26.36
C ARG A 86 -2.78 -20.56 -27.34
N THR A 87 -3.92 -20.48 -28.00
CA THR A 87 -4.24 -19.39 -28.94
C THR A 87 -4.21 -18.04 -28.25
N SER A 88 -4.83 -17.89 -27.08
CA SER A 88 -4.76 -16.63 -26.31
C SER A 88 -3.32 -16.23 -25.99
N ARG A 89 -2.48 -17.17 -25.52
CA ARG A 89 -1.05 -16.90 -25.27
C ARG A 89 -0.29 -16.55 -26.56
N ASN A 90 -0.57 -17.24 -27.65
CA ASN A 90 0.11 -17.01 -28.92
C ASN A 90 -0.31 -15.65 -29.52
N LEU A 91 -1.57 -15.24 -29.40
CA LEU A 91 -2.06 -13.93 -29.82
C LEU A 91 -1.34 -12.80 -29.07
N VAL A 92 -1.13 -12.92 -27.76
CA VAL A 92 -0.33 -11.98 -26.96
C VAL A 92 1.11 -11.90 -27.49
N ARG A 93 1.76 -13.05 -27.69
CA ARG A 93 3.14 -13.13 -28.18
C ARG A 93 3.31 -12.54 -29.58
N VAL A 94 2.38 -12.83 -30.49
CA VAL A 94 2.36 -12.24 -31.83
C VAL A 94 2.16 -10.75 -31.75
N HIS A 95 1.20 -10.27 -30.95
CA HIS A 95 1.00 -8.83 -30.75
C HIS A 95 2.28 -8.13 -30.28
N ASP A 96 3.00 -8.72 -29.32
CA ASP A 96 4.26 -8.18 -28.82
C ASP A 96 5.38 -8.20 -29.88
N LEU A 97 5.50 -9.28 -30.67
CA LEU A 97 6.45 -9.36 -31.80
C LEU A 97 6.11 -8.37 -32.91
N VAL A 98 4.84 -8.20 -33.23
CA VAL A 98 4.35 -7.23 -34.22
C VAL A 98 4.69 -5.81 -33.78
N ARG A 99 4.44 -5.45 -32.51
CA ARG A 99 4.86 -4.14 -31.98
C ARG A 99 6.38 -3.95 -32.08
N LYS A 100 7.16 -5.00 -31.77
CA LYS A 100 8.63 -4.97 -31.86
C LYS A 100 9.10 -4.70 -33.29
N LEU A 101 8.55 -5.40 -34.28
CA LEU A 101 8.91 -5.25 -35.70
C LEU A 101 8.38 -3.93 -36.29
N ALA A 102 7.16 -3.51 -35.92
CA ALA A 102 6.56 -2.25 -36.37
C ALA A 102 7.28 -1.02 -35.79
N GLY A 103 7.70 -1.08 -34.51
CA GLY A 103 8.47 0.00 -33.88
C GLY A 103 9.87 0.18 -34.48
N ARG A 104 10.48 -0.88 -35.03
CA ARG A 104 11.77 -0.82 -35.73
C ARG A 104 11.67 -0.16 -37.12
N THR A 105 10.52 -0.26 -37.78
CA THR A 105 10.27 0.36 -39.09
C THR A 105 9.84 1.83 -38.98
N ALA A 106 9.40 2.27 -37.79
CA ALA A 106 8.95 3.62 -37.49
C ALA A 106 10.02 4.55 -36.88
N ALA A 107 11.30 4.15 -36.85
CA ALA A 107 12.37 5.06 -36.41
C ALA A 107 12.36 6.32 -37.31
N PRO A 108 12.18 7.53 -36.74
CA PRO A 108 12.07 8.73 -37.54
C PRO A 108 13.39 9.02 -38.23
N ASP A 109 13.31 9.20 -39.54
CA ASP A 109 14.32 9.94 -40.30
C ASP A 109 14.37 11.35 -39.67
N VAL A 110 15.42 11.65 -38.91
CA VAL A 110 15.63 12.97 -38.32
C VAL A 110 16.09 13.93 -39.42
N ALA A 111 15.21 14.20 -40.37
CA ALA A 111 15.33 15.29 -41.34
C ALA A 111 14.70 16.54 -40.72
N GLY A 112 15.40 17.18 -39.77
CA GLY A 112 14.90 18.39 -39.12
C GLY A 112 15.85 19.14 -38.17
N ARG A 113 17.07 18.67 -37.92
CA ARG A 113 18.08 19.44 -37.18
C ARG A 113 19.39 19.52 -37.96
N LYS A 114 19.67 20.69 -38.54
CA LYS A 114 21.00 21.04 -39.04
C LYS A 114 21.95 21.17 -37.85
N ILE A 115 22.76 20.13 -37.58
CA ILE A 115 24.05 20.27 -36.92
C ILE A 115 25.05 19.44 -37.74
N ALA A 116 26.11 20.10 -38.18
CA ALA A 116 27.15 19.53 -39.01
C ALA A 116 28.12 18.67 -38.18
N ALA A 117 28.34 17.41 -38.58
CA ALA A 117 29.60 16.70 -38.37
C ALA A 117 29.67 15.39 -39.20
N ALA A 118 30.71 15.33 -40.04
CA ALA A 118 31.45 14.20 -40.62
C ALA A 118 30.75 12.85 -40.95
N ALA A 119 30.82 12.50 -42.24
CA ALA A 119 30.48 11.20 -42.81
C ALA A 119 31.47 10.09 -42.38
N VAL A 120 30.93 8.93 -41.98
CA VAL A 120 31.65 7.64 -41.85
C VAL A 120 30.91 6.60 -42.73
N PRO A 121 31.61 5.70 -43.47
CA PRO A 121 30.98 4.87 -44.50
C PRO A 121 30.15 3.72 -43.95
N SER A 122 29.09 3.39 -44.69
CA SER A 122 28.11 2.33 -44.43
C SER A 122 28.72 0.92 -44.47
N THR A 123 28.89 0.29 -43.31
CA THR A 123 29.08 -1.18 -43.19
C THR A 123 28.18 -1.82 -42.12
N ALA A 124 27.37 -1.04 -41.40
CA ALA A 124 26.56 -1.53 -40.27
C ALA A 124 25.24 -2.26 -40.65
N ARG A 125 24.81 -2.25 -41.92
CA ARG A 125 23.50 -2.80 -42.31
C ARG A 125 23.43 -4.34 -42.32
N ALA A 126 24.57 -5.03 -42.24
CA ALA A 126 24.61 -6.49 -42.23
C ALA A 126 24.40 -7.11 -40.83
N ALA A 127 24.61 -6.35 -39.74
CA ALA A 127 24.52 -6.88 -38.38
C ALA A 127 23.10 -6.86 -37.78
N THR A 128 22.15 -6.15 -38.40
CA THR A 128 20.76 -6.02 -37.92
C THR A 128 19.78 -7.02 -38.53
N ALA A 129 20.16 -7.79 -39.55
CA ALA A 129 19.26 -8.70 -40.26
C ALA A 129 18.94 -10.00 -39.49
N ALA A 130 19.94 -10.58 -38.81
CA ALA A 130 19.79 -11.88 -38.13
C ALA A 130 18.75 -11.90 -36.97
N PRO A 131 18.60 -10.86 -36.14
CA PRO A 131 17.55 -10.82 -35.11
C PRO A 131 16.14 -10.67 -35.69
N ASP A 132 15.99 -9.95 -36.79
CA ASP A 132 14.69 -9.76 -37.46
C ASP A 132 14.24 -11.06 -38.13
N ASP A 133 15.15 -11.83 -38.73
CA ASP A 133 14.82 -13.13 -39.33
C ASP A 133 14.36 -14.15 -38.26
N ALA A 134 14.97 -14.14 -37.08
CA ALA A 134 14.56 -14.97 -35.95
C ALA A 134 13.19 -14.55 -35.39
N ASP A 135 12.95 -13.25 -35.21
CA ASP A 135 11.66 -12.70 -34.76
C ASP A 135 10.54 -13.02 -35.78
N ARG A 136 10.84 -12.89 -37.08
CA ARG A 136 9.92 -13.24 -38.18
C ARG A 136 9.66 -14.75 -38.24
N ALA A 137 10.67 -15.59 -38.04
CA ALA A 137 10.50 -17.04 -37.97
C ALA A 137 9.64 -17.46 -36.77
N GLN A 138 9.87 -16.86 -35.59
CA GLN A 138 9.03 -17.08 -34.42
C GLN A 138 7.60 -16.58 -34.66
N MET A 139 7.42 -15.44 -35.31
CA MET A 139 6.10 -14.91 -35.66
C MET A 139 5.38 -15.86 -36.61
N THR A 140 6.06 -16.42 -37.62
CA THR A 140 5.49 -17.46 -38.50
C THR A 140 5.01 -18.67 -37.69
N GLN A 141 5.84 -19.21 -36.81
CA GLN A 141 5.46 -20.36 -35.96
C GLN A 141 4.22 -20.07 -35.10
N LEU A 142 4.16 -18.87 -34.51
CA LEU A 142 3.03 -18.48 -33.67
C LEU A 142 1.76 -18.22 -34.48
N LEU A 143 1.87 -17.56 -35.64
CA LEU A 143 0.75 -17.32 -36.55
C LEU A 143 0.18 -18.64 -37.10
N ASP A 144 1.05 -19.59 -37.45
CA ASP A 144 0.63 -20.92 -37.89
C ASP A 144 -0.06 -21.70 -36.76
N ALA A 145 0.47 -21.64 -35.55
CA ALA A 145 -0.17 -22.26 -34.38
C ALA A 145 -1.53 -21.63 -34.06
N ILE A 146 -1.68 -20.30 -34.18
CA ILE A 146 -2.96 -19.61 -34.03
C ILE A 146 -3.95 -20.09 -35.09
N ASP A 147 -3.54 -20.14 -36.36
CA ASP A 147 -4.42 -20.56 -37.46
C ASP A 147 -4.91 -22.01 -37.27
N ALA A 148 -4.01 -22.90 -36.84
CA ALA A 148 -4.30 -24.30 -36.56
C ALA A 148 -5.27 -24.51 -35.38
N ASP A 149 -5.13 -23.74 -34.31
CA ASP A 149 -6.00 -23.83 -33.13
C ASP A 149 -7.30 -23.01 -33.30
N THR A 150 -7.43 -22.13 -34.30
CA THR A 150 -8.55 -21.17 -34.44
C THR A 150 -9.92 -21.86 -34.46
N ASP A 151 -10.11 -22.92 -35.26
CA ASP A 151 -11.40 -23.60 -35.35
C ASP A 151 -11.78 -24.30 -34.04
N ALA A 152 -10.79 -24.83 -33.31
CA ALA A 152 -11.01 -25.38 -31.97
C ALA A 152 -11.46 -24.30 -30.99
N VAL A 153 -10.90 -23.08 -31.05
CA VAL A 153 -11.35 -21.98 -30.18
C VAL A 153 -12.75 -21.50 -30.52
N LEU A 154 -13.10 -21.43 -31.81
CA LEU A 154 -14.46 -21.09 -32.24
C LEU A 154 -15.46 -22.17 -31.76
N ALA A 155 -15.11 -23.45 -31.87
CA ALA A 155 -15.91 -24.55 -31.33
C ALA A 155 -16.05 -24.48 -29.79
N ASP A 156 -15.04 -24.02 -29.06
CA ASP A 156 -15.11 -23.79 -27.61
C ASP A 156 -16.13 -22.69 -27.26
N PHE A 157 -16.22 -21.64 -28.08
CA PHE A 157 -17.26 -20.61 -27.94
C PHE A 157 -18.66 -21.19 -28.19
N GLU A 158 -18.83 -22.02 -29.21
CA GLU A 158 -20.11 -22.69 -29.46
C GLU A 158 -20.50 -23.64 -28.31
N ALA A 159 -19.54 -24.35 -27.74
CA ALA A 159 -19.73 -25.19 -26.57
C ALA A 159 -20.15 -24.37 -25.33
N GLN A 160 -19.54 -23.20 -25.11
CA GLN A 160 -20.02 -22.25 -24.09
C GLN A 160 -21.46 -21.82 -24.34
N GLY A 161 -21.85 -21.57 -25.59
CA GLY A 161 -23.23 -21.28 -25.94
C GLY A 161 -24.19 -22.42 -25.58
N ALA A 162 -23.79 -23.68 -25.79
CA ALA A 162 -24.57 -24.84 -25.37
C ALA A 162 -24.66 -24.96 -23.84
N GLU A 163 -23.56 -24.70 -23.12
CA GLU A 163 -23.54 -24.68 -21.65
C GLU A 163 -24.48 -23.60 -21.09
N LEU A 164 -24.43 -22.38 -21.63
CA LEU A 164 -25.31 -21.28 -21.24
C LEU A 164 -26.78 -21.63 -21.42
N ARG A 165 -27.14 -22.27 -22.55
CA ARG A 165 -28.50 -22.77 -22.79
C ARG A 165 -28.88 -23.88 -21.80
N GLY A 166 -27.95 -24.80 -21.50
CA GLY A 166 -28.15 -25.85 -20.50
C GLY A 166 -28.34 -25.31 -19.07
N ARG A 167 -27.73 -24.17 -18.75
CA ARG A 167 -27.94 -23.43 -17.49
C ARG A 167 -29.24 -22.61 -17.46
N ALA A 168 -30.00 -22.58 -18.56
CA ALA A 168 -31.23 -21.82 -18.71
C ALA A 168 -31.06 -20.31 -18.41
N VAL A 169 -29.95 -19.72 -18.87
CA VAL A 169 -29.71 -18.28 -18.73
C VAL A 169 -30.72 -17.45 -19.54
N GLY A 170 -30.95 -16.20 -19.15
CA GLY A 170 -31.90 -15.31 -19.82
C GLY A 170 -31.53 -14.97 -21.28
N ALA A 171 -32.53 -14.58 -22.07
CA ALA A 171 -32.38 -14.25 -23.49
C ALA A 171 -31.35 -13.14 -23.76
N GLU A 172 -31.21 -12.18 -22.83
CA GLU A 172 -30.21 -11.12 -22.93
C GLU A 172 -28.77 -11.66 -22.88
N ILE A 173 -28.49 -12.65 -22.04
CA ILE A 173 -27.17 -13.30 -21.96
C ILE A 173 -26.88 -14.06 -23.25
N LEU A 174 -27.88 -14.77 -23.79
CA LEU A 174 -27.73 -15.47 -25.08
C LEU A 174 -27.47 -14.47 -26.21
N ALA A 175 -28.16 -13.33 -26.26
CA ALA A 175 -27.92 -12.30 -27.25
C ALA A 175 -26.51 -11.68 -27.14
N ARG A 176 -26.02 -11.42 -25.92
CA ARG A 176 -24.62 -10.98 -25.68
C ARG A 176 -23.62 -12.02 -26.14
N HIS A 177 -23.92 -13.30 -25.91
CA HIS A 177 -23.09 -14.40 -26.37
C HIS A 177 -23.03 -14.48 -27.89
N ASP A 178 -24.18 -14.46 -28.57
CA ASP A 178 -24.26 -14.53 -30.03
C ASP A 178 -23.54 -13.35 -30.69
N ALA A 179 -23.68 -12.13 -30.13
CA ALA A 179 -22.97 -10.95 -30.60
C ALA A 179 -21.44 -11.06 -30.41
N ALA A 180 -20.98 -11.56 -29.25
CA ALA A 180 -19.56 -11.78 -28.98
C ALA A 180 -18.98 -12.87 -29.89
N HIS A 181 -19.71 -13.97 -30.10
CA HIS A 181 -19.30 -15.05 -30.98
C HIS A 181 -19.17 -14.57 -32.43
N ALA A 182 -20.15 -13.80 -32.93
CA ALA A 182 -20.08 -13.20 -34.26
C ALA A 182 -18.87 -12.26 -34.41
N ALA A 183 -18.60 -11.43 -33.40
CA ALA A 183 -17.44 -10.53 -33.40
C ALA A 183 -16.12 -11.30 -33.40
N VAL A 184 -15.98 -12.34 -32.57
CA VAL A 184 -14.77 -13.18 -32.53
C VAL A 184 -14.54 -13.88 -33.87
N ARG A 185 -15.59 -14.45 -34.49
CA ARG A 185 -15.50 -15.06 -35.83
C ARG A 185 -14.98 -14.09 -36.87
N LEU A 186 -15.57 -12.89 -36.96
CA LEU A 186 -15.16 -11.88 -37.93
C LEU A 186 -13.70 -11.45 -37.72
N ARG A 187 -13.29 -11.24 -36.47
CA ARG A 187 -11.91 -10.86 -36.12
C ARG A 187 -10.91 -12.00 -36.38
N ALA A 188 -11.31 -13.25 -36.16
CA ALA A 188 -10.48 -14.41 -36.45
C ALA A 188 -10.30 -14.62 -37.96
N GLU A 189 -11.36 -14.41 -38.75
CA GLU A 189 -11.31 -14.45 -40.22
C GLU A 189 -10.43 -13.33 -40.80
N GLU A 190 -10.51 -12.11 -40.25
CA GLU A 190 -9.61 -11.00 -40.60
C GLU A 190 -8.15 -11.36 -40.32
N LEU A 191 -7.85 -11.89 -39.13
CA LEU A 191 -6.49 -12.32 -38.78
C LEU A 191 -6.00 -13.46 -39.67
N ARG A 192 -6.85 -14.45 -39.99
CA ARG A 192 -6.54 -15.51 -40.97
C ARG A 192 -6.19 -14.95 -42.34
N GLY A 193 -6.86 -13.88 -42.76
CA GLY A 193 -6.52 -13.11 -43.96
C GLY A 193 -5.09 -12.55 -43.89
N LEU A 194 -4.75 -11.90 -42.78
CA LEU A 194 -3.40 -11.36 -42.54
C LEU A 194 -2.33 -12.47 -42.43
N ILE A 195 -2.65 -13.62 -41.84
CA ILE A 195 -1.77 -14.80 -41.79
C ILE A 195 -1.48 -15.32 -43.20
N ARG A 196 -2.49 -15.40 -44.08
CA ARG A 196 -2.27 -15.79 -45.48
C ARG A 196 -1.38 -14.80 -46.23
N GLN A 197 -1.57 -13.50 -46.01
CA GLN A 197 -0.68 -12.48 -46.55
C GLN A 197 0.75 -12.62 -46.02
N TRP A 198 0.90 -12.91 -44.72
CA TRP A 198 2.20 -13.16 -44.09
C TRP A 198 2.92 -14.36 -44.70
N ARG A 199 2.20 -15.47 -44.96
CA ARG A 199 2.75 -16.66 -45.63
C ARG A 199 3.20 -16.38 -47.07
N GLN A 200 2.51 -15.49 -47.79
CA GLN A 200 2.84 -15.15 -49.18
C GLN A 200 4.02 -14.17 -49.28
N ALA A 201 4.02 -13.13 -48.43
CA ALA A 201 5.02 -12.08 -48.44
C ALA A 201 5.29 -11.60 -47.00
N PRO A 202 6.13 -12.32 -46.23
CA PRO A 202 6.53 -11.87 -44.90
C PRO A 202 7.42 -10.64 -45.04
N GLY A 203 6.92 -9.47 -44.63
CA GLY A 203 7.58 -8.19 -44.87
C GLY A 203 6.96 -7.06 -44.04
N ASP A 204 7.56 -5.87 -44.09
CA ASP A 204 7.19 -4.73 -43.25
C ASP A 204 5.75 -4.25 -43.47
N ALA A 205 5.25 -4.31 -44.71
CA ALA A 205 3.86 -3.99 -45.02
C ALA A 205 2.88 -4.88 -44.24
N THR A 206 3.16 -6.18 -44.17
CA THR A 206 2.33 -7.15 -43.47
C THR A 206 2.48 -7.04 -41.95
N VAL A 207 3.66 -6.67 -41.45
CA VAL A 207 3.87 -6.30 -40.04
C VAL A 207 3.01 -5.10 -39.67
N GLN A 208 2.97 -4.05 -40.49
CA GLN A 208 2.17 -2.85 -40.24
C GLN A 208 0.67 -3.15 -40.29
N ALA A 209 0.22 -4.02 -41.21
CA ALA A 209 -1.17 -4.47 -41.25
C ALA A 209 -1.56 -5.26 -39.99
N LEU A 210 -0.69 -6.16 -39.51
CA LEU A 210 -0.87 -6.85 -38.23
C LEU A 210 -0.86 -5.85 -37.05
N ALA A 211 -0.02 -4.81 -37.10
CA ALA A 211 0.04 -3.80 -36.05
C ALA A 211 -1.29 -3.03 -35.96
N ALA A 212 -1.82 -2.57 -37.10
CA ALA A 212 -3.13 -1.91 -37.17
C ALA A 212 -4.29 -2.83 -36.76
N TYR A 213 -4.16 -4.14 -36.98
CA TYR A 213 -5.12 -5.12 -36.46
C TYR A 213 -5.10 -5.18 -34.93
N PHE A 214 -3.92 -5.35 -34.33
CA PHE A 214 -3.81 -5.46 -32.88
C PHE A 214 -4.00 -4.13 -32.13
N GLU A 215 -3.82 -2.99 -32.79
CA GLU A 215 -4.21 -1.68 -32.28
C GLU A 215 -5.74 -1.57 -32.14
N ARG A 216 -6.49 -2.08 -33.14
CA ARG A 216 -7.96 -2.16 -33.09
C ARG A 216 -8.46 -3.25 -32.14
N TYR A 217 -7.76 -4.39 -32.08
CA TYR A 217 -8.15 -5.56 -31.28
C TYR A 217 -6.98 -6.06 -30.41
N PRO A 218 -6.69 -5.35 -29.30
CA PRO A 218 -5.57 -5.71 -28.45
C PRO A 218 -5.71 -7.14 -27.90
N ALA A 219 -4.73 -7.98 -28.19
CA ALA A 219 -4.63 -9.31 -27.57
C ALA A 219 -4.01 -9.29 -26.17
N ALA A 220 -3.46 -8.14 -25.77
CA ALA A 220 -2.76 -7.92 -24.52
C ALA A 220 -3.18 -6.56 -23.94
N LYS A 221 -2.92 -6.38 -22.65
CA LYS A 221 -3.12 -5.15 -21.89
C LYS A 221 -2.66 -3.90 -22.66
N PRO A 222 -3.57 -2.96 -23.02
CA PRO A 222 -3.19 -1.63 -23.45
C PRO A 222 -2.15 -1.00 -22.52
N GLN A 223 -1.16 -0.32 -23.11
CA GLN A 223 -0.20 0.46 -22.36
C GLN A 223 -0.91 1.69 -21.79
N VAL A 224 -1.12 1.71 -20.48
CA VAL A 224 -1.47 2.96 -19.80
C VAL A 224 -0.23 3.86 -19.85
N PRO A 225 -0.31 5.08 -20.38
CA PRO A 225 0.80 6.01 -20.34
C PRO A 225 1.28 6.16 -18.90
N THR A 226 2.56 5.90 -18.63
CA THR A 226 3.16 6.26 -17.35
C THR A 226 3.12 7.77 -17.25
N GLY A 227 2.28 8.30 -16.37
CA GLY A 227 2.10 9.74 -16.22
C GLY A 227 3.38 10.43 -15.78
N ALA A 228 3.55 11.69 -16.18
CA ALA A 228 4.64 12.61 -15.79
C ALA A 228 4.57 13.06 -14.31
N GLY A 229 4.04 12.20 -13.42
CA GLY A 229 3.88 12.47 -12.00
C GLY A 229 5.15 12.17 -11.18
N PRO A 230 5.19 12.59 -9.90
CA PRO A 230 6.28 12.21 -9.01
C PRO A 230 6.38 10.69 -8.88
N LEU A 231 7.59 10.18 -8.64
CA LEU A 231 7.76 8.74 -8.37
C LEU A 231 6.88 8.32 -7.18
N PRO A 232 6.30 7.10 -7.20
CA PRO A 232 5.36 6.62 -6.20
C PRO A 232 5.83 6.84 -4.77
N TRP A 233 7.11 6.59 -4.49
CA TRP A 233 7.67 6.74 -3.14
C TRP A 233 8.67 7.89 -3.12
N SER A 234 8.34 8.92 -2.35
CA SER A 234 9.15 10.12 -2.29
C SER A 234 9.00 10.84 -0.96
N THR A 235 9.82 11.86 -0.77
CA THR A 235 9.64 12.86 0.29
C THR A 235 8.94 14.07 -0.31
N PRO A 236 7.92 14.63 0.37
CA PRO A 236 7.28 15.86 -0.07
C PRO A 236 8.30 16.97 -0.32
N LYS A 237 8.06 17.77 -1.36
CA LYS A 237 8.88 18.95 -1.61
C LYS A 237 8.68 19.94 -0.46
N PRO A 238 9.76 20.49 0.13
CA PRO A 238 9.64 21.52 1.15
C PRO A 238 8.86 22.72 0.63
N THR A 239 7.94 23.26 1.43
CA THR A 239 7.28 24.52 1.09
C THR A 239 8.30 25.66 1.08
N GLU A 240 8.25 26.48 0.03
CA GLU A 240 9.04 27.72 -0.08
C GLU A 240 8.27 28.93 0.47
N ARG A 241 7.03 28.72 0.95
CA ARG A 241 6.17 29.78 1.46
C ARG A 241 6.75 30.37 2.74
N LEU A 242 6.86 31.69 2.76
CA LEU A 242 7.24 32.42 3.97
C LEU A 242 6.07 32.51 4.96
N PRO A 243 6.34 32.53 6.28
CA PRO A 243 5.29 32.70 7.28
C PRO A 243 4.51 33.99 7.07
N ALA A 244 3.19 33.97 7.25
CA ALA A 244 2.38 35.17 7.24
C ALA A 244 2.67 36.06 8.47
N GLU A 245 3.33 37.19 8.27
CA GLU A 245 3.65 38.14 9.36
C GLU A 245 2.67 39.32 9.46
N THR A 246 1.59 39.33 8.65
CA THR A 246 0.53 40.35 8.70
C THR A 246 -0.86 39.72 8.66
N ARG A 247 -1.88 40.44 9.16
CA ARG A 247 -3.29 39.98 9.12
C ARG A 247 -3.78 39.73 7.68
N ALA A 248 -3.39 40.58 6.74
CA ALA A 248 -3.73 40.43 5.33
C ALA A 248 -3.06 39.21 4.68
N ALA A 249 -1.80 38.91 5.03
CA ALA A 249 -1.13 37.70 4.54
C ALA A 249 -1.83 36.43 5.06
N TRP A 250 -2.17 36.40 6.36
CA TRP A 250 -2.94 35.31 6.95
C TRP A 250 -4.28 35.11 6.28
N TYR A 251 -5.00 36.20 5.98
CA TYR A 251 -6.28 36.11 5.29
C TYR A 251 -6.14 35.40 3.93
N ARG A 252 -5.18 35.82 3.10
CA ARG A 252 -4.94 35.22 1.78
C ARG A 252 -4.61 33.74 1.88
N HIS A 253 -3.85 33.34 2.90
CA HIS A 253 -3.48 31.94 3.11
C HIS A 253 -4.65 31.06 3.61
N THR A 254 -5.63 31.65 4.32
CA THR A 254 -6.67 30.90 5.02
C THR A 254 -8.03 30.85 4.28
N TYR A 255 -8.40 31.87 3.50
CA TYR A 255 -9.77 32.02 2.99
C TYR A 255 -9.93 32.21 1.47
N ALA A 256 -8.84 32.45 0.71
CA ALA A 256 -8.73 32.24 -0.74
C ALA A 256 -9.89 32.67 -1.70
N THR A 257 -10.74 33.64 -1.37
CA THR A 257 -11.65 34.29 -2.35
C THR A 257 -11.42 35.79 -2.43
N GLU A 258 -10.84 36.25 -3.56
CA GLU A 258 -10.78 37.66 -3.95
C GLU A 258 -12.13 38.07 -4.56
N GLY A 259 -12.90 38.91 -3.85
CA GLY A 259 -14.08 39.55 -4.42
C GLY A 259 -13.67 40.83 -5.16
N VAL A 260 -13.55 40.79 -6.49
CA VAL A 260 -13.31 42.02 -7.27
C VAL A 260 -14.61 42.80 -7.42
N GLN A 261 -14.85 43.77 -6.53
CA GLN A 261 -15.72 44.90 -6.85
C GLN A 261 -14.84 46.10 -7.27
N LEU A 262 -14.87 46.42 -8.56
CA LEU A 262 -14.39 47.70 -9.10
C LEU A 262 -15.29 48.82 -8.55
N ALA A 263 -14.96 49.35 -7.37
CA ALA A 263 -15.57 50.57 -6.89
C ALA A 263 -15.06 51.74 -7.76
N GLN A 264 -15.99 52.39 -8.46
CA GLN A 264 -15.74 53.58 -9.27
C GLN A 264 -15.03 54.68 -8.48
N ALA A 265 -14.22 55.44 -9.20
CA ALA A 265 -13.35 56.52 -8.74
C ALA A 265 -14.03 57.47 -7.74
N GLY A 266 -13.43 57.61 -6.55
CA GLY A 266 -13.85 58.60 -5.55
C GLY A 266 -13.12 58.47 -4.22
N SER A 267 -11.84 58.88 -4.18
CA SER A 267 -11.06 59.28 -2.98
C SER A 267 -10.96 58.29 -1.79
N GLY A 268 -9.89 57.48 -1.81
CA GLY A 268 -9.35 56.66 -0.72
C GLY A 268 -8.63 55.43 -1.28
N PRO A 269 -7.62 54.83 -0.61
CA PRO A 269 -7.03 53.56 -1.06
C PRO A 269 -8.04 52.42 -0.85
N GLY A 270 -9.08 52.41 -1.68
CA GLY A 270 -10.09 51.36 -1.79
C GLY A 270 -9.45 50.15 -2.45
N GLY A 271 -8.83 49.32 -1.63
CA GLY A 271 -8.21 48.06 -2.01
C GLY A 271 -9.11 46.88 -1.64
N LEU A 272 -9.22 45.91 -2.56
CA LEU A 272 -9.59 44.50 -2.35
C LEU A 272 -10.50 44.22 -1.15
N HIS A 273 -11.81 44.05 -1.40
CA HIS A 273 -12.73 43.50 -0.41
C HIS A 273 -12.66 41.97 -0.45
N PHE A 274 -12.48 41.36 0.71
CA PHE A 274 -12.43 39.92 0.86
C PHE A 274 -13.62 39.43 1.70
N ASP A 275 -14.27 38.34 1.30
CA ASP A 275 -15.38 37.74 2.07
C ASP A 275 -14.86 36.96 3.28
N VAL A 276 -14.58 37.70 4.36
CA VAL A 276 -14.08 37.16 5.63
C VAL A 276 -15.28 36.69 6.49
N PRO A 277 -15.34 35.42 6.92
CA PRO A 277 -16.27 35.04 7.99
C PRO A 277 -16.02 35.95 9.20
N PRO A 278 -17.04 36.48 9.91
CA PRO A 278 -16.79 37.37 11.03
C PRO A 278 -15.98 36.66 12.14
N GLU A 279 -15.08 37.39 12.82
CA GLU A 279 -14.46 36.85 14.04
C GLU A 279 -15.55 36.48 15.04
N PRO A 280 -15.52 35.29 15.64
CA PRO A 280 -16.45 34.98 16.70
C PRO A 280 -16.22 35.97 17.85
N GLY A 281 -17.30 36.54 18.38
CA GLY A 281 -17.26 37.61 19.38
C GLY A 281 -16.56 37.22 20.69
N GLU A 282 -16.42 38.19 21.60
CA GLU A 282 -15.83 37.93 22.93
C GLU A 282 -16.69 36.99 23.80
N ALA A 283 -18.01 36.98 23.61
CA ALA A 283 -18.87 35.99 24.26
C ALA A 283 -18.85 34.66 23.48
N PRO A 284 -18.92 33.51 24.16
CA PRO A 284 -19.09 32.23 23.48
C PRO A 284 -20.35 32.15 22.65
N VAL A 285 -20.26 31.49 21.50
CA VAL A 285 -21.39 31.17 20.63
C VAL A 285 -21.66 29.66 20.65
N ALA A 286 -22.82 29.22 20.13
CA ALA A 286 -23.17 27.80 20.09
C ALA A 286 -22.13 26.94 19.35
N ASP A 287 -21.53 27.48 18.29
CA ASP A 287 -20.49 26.81 17.51
C ASP A 287 -19.20 26.54 18.30
N ASP A 288 -18.96 27.28 19.38
CA ASP A 288 -17.83 27.04 20.28
C ASP A 288 -18.00 25.75 21.11
N LEU A 289 -19.20 25.14 21.11
CA LEU A 289 -19.53 23.86 21.73
C LEU A 289 -19.91 22.77 20.72
N ALA A 290 -20.16 23.14 19.46
CA ALA A 290 -20.63 22.22 18.43
C ALA A 290 -19.54 21.24 17.96
N ALA A 291 -19.94 20.10 17.42
CA ALA A 291 -19.02 19.20 16.70
C ALA A 291 -18.73 19.75 15.29
N THR A 292 -17.54 19.45 14.77
CA THR A 292 -17.16 19.70 13.37
C THR A 292 -16.50 18.43 12.80
N PRO A 293 -16.19 18.35 11.48
CA PRO A 293 -15.51 17.18 10.92
C PRO A 293 -14.19 16.85 11.61
N GLU A 294 -13.37 17.86 11.97
CA GLU A 294 -12.11 17.66 12.69
C GLU A 294 -12.31 17.59 14.22
N VAL A 295 -13.36 18.23 14.76
CA VAL A 295 -13.68 18.26 16.19
C VAL A 295 -14.88 17.34 16.48
N THR A 296 -14.63 16.04 16.53
CA THR A 296 -15.66 15.01 16.74
C THR A 296 -15.89 14.72 18.23
N LEU A 297 -17.15 14.73 18.68
CA LEU A 297 -17.53 14.43 20.08
C LEU A 297 -17.99 12.97 20.26
N THR A 298 -17.11 12.03 19.89
CA THR A 298 -17.37 10.58 19.97
C THR A 298 -17.55 10.11 21.42
N ALA A 299 -18.03 8.87 21.60
CA ALA A 299 -18.13 8.25 22.92
C ALA A 299 -16.77 8.18 23.64
N ALA A 300 -15.69 7.85 22.91
CA ALA A 300 -14.35 7.79 23.49
C ALA A 300 -13.83 9.18 23.93
N ILE A 301 -14.10 10.23 23.15
CA ILE A 301 -13.74 11.61 23.51
C ILE A 301 -14.50 12.05 24.77
N ARG A 302 -15.82 11.76 24.85
CA ARG A 302 -16.63 12.08 26.04
C ARG A 302 -16.17 11.32 27.27
N ALA A 303 -15.88 10.02 27.12
CA ALA A 303 -15.33 9.20 28.20
C ALA A 303 -13.98 9.74 28.67
N LYS A 304 -13.12 10.16 27.74
CA LYS A 304 -11.82 10.74 28.09
C LYS A 304 -11.95 12.09 28.80
N ALA A 305 -12.87 12.94 28.37
CA ALA A 305 -13.15 14.20 29.06
C ALA A 305 -13.67 13.96 30.51
N GLU A 306 -14.48 12.91 30.71
CA GLU A 306 -14.95 12.51 32.04
C GLU A 306 -13.84 11.93 32.92
N GLU A 307 -12.97 11.08 32.36
CA GLU A 307 -11.78 10.56 33.04
C GLU A 307 -10.89 11.69 33.56
N LEU A 308 -10.80 12.79 32.81
CA LEU A 308 -10.04 14.00 33.15
C LEU A 308 -10.85 14.99 34.00
N GLY A 309 -11.95 14.55 34.61
CA GLY A 309 -12.75 15.34 35.55
C GLY A 309 -13.46 16.55 34.94
N ARG A 310 -13.62 16.57 33.60
CA ARG A 310 -14.10 17.75 32.85
C ARG A 310 -13.36 19.04 33.22
N ASN A 311 -12.07 18.92 33.54
CA ASN A 311 -11.24 20.01 34.03
C ASN A 311 -10.27 20.49 32.92
N PRO A 312 -10.26 21.78 32.54
CA PRO A 312 -9.43 22.27 31.45
C PRO A 312 -7.93 22.23 31.77
N VAL A 313 -7.54 22.28 33.04
CA VAL A 313 -6.14 22.10 33.47
C VAL A 313 -5.69 20.66 33.23
N ASP A 314 -6.49 19.68 33.65
CA ASP A 314 -6.18 18.26 33.47
C ASP A 314 -6.21 17.85 31.99
N ILE A 315 -7.16 18.41 31.22
CA ILE A 315 -7.20 18.26 29.76
C ILE A 315 -5.93 18.83 29.12
N GLN A 316 -5.53 20.07 29.44
CA GLN A 316 -4.29 20.66 28.91
C GLN A 316 -3.06 19.82 29.28
N ASN A 317 -2.93 19.42 30.54
CA ASN A 317 -1.82 18.60 31.01
C ASN A 317 -1.77 17.27 30.25
N TRP A 318 -2.90 16.57 30.15
CA TRP A 318 -2.97 15.27 29.50
C TRP A 318 -2.63 15.34 28.00
N VAL A 319 -3.27 16.26 27.26
CA VAL A 319 -3.01 16.41 25.81
C VAL A 319 -1.54 16.75 25.57
N ARG A 320 -0.98 17.73 26.29
CA ARG A 320 0.41 18.14 26.12
C ARG A 320 1.37 16.97 26.34
N ASN A 321 1.12 16.20 27.39
CA ASN A 321 2.04 15.18 27.89
C ASN A 321 1.91 13.82 27.20
N THR A 322 0.77 13.56 26.54
CA THR A 322 0.44 12.23 25.99
C THR A 322 0.48 12.19 24.46
N ILE A 323 0.24 13.32 23.79
CA ILE A 323 0.11 13.35 22.33
C ILE A 323 1.44 13.76 21.70
N GLU A 324 2.05 12.92 20.86
CA GLU A 324 3.27 13.22 20.11
C GLU A 324 3.00 14.27 19.02
N TRP A 325 3.91 15.23 18.84
CA TRP A 325 3.82 16.22 17.77
C TRP A 325 4.53 15.74 16.49
N VAL A 326 3.88 15.94 15.35
CA VAL A 326 4.48 15.76 14.00
C VAL A 326 4.49 17.06 13.21
N PRO A 327 5.53 17.31 12.39
CA PRO A 327 5.75 18.60 11.74
C PRO A 327 4.95 18.77 10.43
N THR A 328 3.64 18.50 10.42
CA THR A 328 2.78 18.79 9.24
C THR A 328 1.93 20.04 9.43
N TRP A 329 1.50 20.64 8.33
CA TRP A 329 0.57 21.78 8.29
C TRP A 329 -0.77 21.36 7.69
N GLY A 330 -1.87 21.94 8.18
CA GLY A 330 -3.24 21.56 7.79
C GLY A 330 -3.83 20.42 8.63
N ALA A 331 -5.15 20.32 8.73
CA ALA A 331 -5.83 19.20 9.36
C ALA A 331 -5.74 17.98 8.44
N ILE A 332 -5.08 16.92 8.93
CA ILE A 332 -4.91 15.65 8.19
C ILE A 332 -5.74 14.52 8.80
N GLN A 333 -6.30 14.73 9.98
CA GLN A 333 -7.08 13.73 10.73
C GLN A 333 -8.06 14.43 11.68
N ASN A 334 -9.01 13.69 12.25
CA ASN A 334 -9.95 14.24 13.24
C ASN A 334 -9.46 14.01 14.70
N ALA A 335 -10.24 14.54 15.66
CA ALA A 335 -9.97 14.39 17.09
C ALA A 335 -9.92 12.92 17.56
N GLN A 336 -10.81 12.06 17.04
CA GLN A 336 -10.81 10.63 17.38
C GLN A 336 -9.52 9.95 16.92
N ASP A 337 -9.08 10.18 15.69
CA ASP A 337 -7.83 9.64 15.16
C ASP A 337 -6.61 10.13 15.95
N THR A 338 -6.62 11.40 16.35
CA THR A 338 -5.55 12.00 17.16
C THR A 338 -5.47 11.36 18.56
N LEU A 339 -6.62 11.07 19.16
CA LEU A 339 -6.72 10.31 20.42
C LEU A 339 -6.16 8.89 20.25
N ASP A 340 -6.56 8.20 19.19
CA ASP A 340 -6.20 6.80 18.93
C ASP A 340 -4.73 6.62 18.57
N LYS A 341 -4.16 7.52 17.76
CA LYS A 341 -2.74 7.53 17.39
C LYS A 341 -1.83 8.04 18.49
N ARG A 342 -2.38 8.83 19.43
CA ARG A 342 -1.64 9.66 20.38
C ARG A 342 -0.57 10.50 19.68
N ARG A 343 -0.91 11.03 18.50
CA ARG A 343 -0.02 11.81 17.64
C ARG A 343 -0.81 12.71 16.70
N GLY A 344 -0.32 13.91 16.45
CA GLY A 344 -0.91 14.84 15.49
C GLY A 344 -0.04 16.08 15.31
N ASN A 345 -0.37 16.91 14.32
CA ASN A 345 0.28 18.22 14.19
C ASN A 345 -0.37 19.27 15.11
N ALA A 346 0.02 20.54 14.98
CA ALA A 346 -0.54 21.62 15.81
C ALA A 346 -2.06 21.76 15.68
N ILE A 347 -2.60 21.59 14.47
CA ILE A 347 -4.04 21.69 14.19
C ILE A 347 -4.78 20.46 14.70
N ASP A 348 -4.27 19.26 14.44
CA ASP A 348 -4.88 18.01 14.92
C ASP A 348 -4.90 17.95 16.47
N ILE A 349 -3.79 18.35 17.12
CA ILE A 349 -3.68 18.42 18.59
C ILE A 349 -4.65 19.46 19.15
N ALA A 350 -4.74 20.64 18.53
CA ALA A 350 -5.73 21.65 18.91
C ALA A 350 -7.16 21.11 18.74
N GLY A 351 -7.43 20.37 17.66
CA GLY A 351 -8.73 19.75 17.41
C GLY A 351 -9.13 18.71 18.46
N LEU A 352 -8.21 17.82 18.85
CA LEU A 352 -8.41 16.91 19.97
C LEU A 352 -8.68 17.67 21.28
N GLN A 353 -7.88 18.69 21.57
CA GLN A 353 -8.05 19.47 22.79
C GLN A 353 -9.40 20.20 22.81
N ILE A 354 -9.80 20.83 21.70
CA ILE A 354 -11.11 21.46 21.56
C ILE A 354 -12.21 20.42 21.73
N ALA A 355 -12.08 19.21 21.15
CA ALA A 355 -13.09 18.16 21.29
C ALA A 355 -13.28 17.73 22.76
N LEU A 356 -12.18 17.56 23.51
CA LEU A 356 -12.23 17.24 24.94
C LEU A 356 -12.85 18.39 25.77
N LEU A 357 -12.51 19.64 25.47
CA LEU A 357 -13.07 20.82 26.12
C LEU A 357 -14.57 20.97 25.84
N ARG A 358 -14.99 20.85 24.57
CA ARG A 358 -16.40 20.90 24.16
C ARG A 358 -17.21 19.75 24.77
N ALA A 359 -16.64 18.54 24.84
CA ALA A 359 -17.25 17.41 25.54
C ALA A 359 -17.38 17.63 27.07
N ALA A 360 -16.54 18.50 27.64
CA ALA A 360 -16.60 18.95 29.03
C ALA A 360 -17.52 20.18 29.24
N GLY A 361 -18.24 20.65 28.19
CA GLY A 361 -19.10 21.83 28.27
C GLY A 361 -18.33 23.15 28.31
N ILE A 362 -17.07 23.17 27.86
CA ILE A 362 -16.19 24.34 27.82
C ILE A 362 -16.15 24.86 26.37
N PRO A 363 -16.64 26.08 26.10
CA PRO A 363 -16.54 26.66 24.77
C PRO A 363 -15.07 26.80 24.36
N ALA A 364 -14.73 26.32 23.18
CA ALA A 364 -13.36 26.30 22.69
C ALA A 364 -13.30 26.49 21.17
N ARG A 365 -12.26 27.17 20.68
CA ARG A 365 -12.05 27.48 19.26
C ARG A 365 -10.57 27.53 18.90
N TYR A 366 -10.28 27.42 17.61
CA TYR A 366 -8.93 27.52 17.07
C TYR A 366 -8.46 28.99 17.06
N GLN A 367 -7.16 29.16 17.28
CA GLN A 367 -6.44 30.40 17.02
C GLN A 367 -5.23 30.05 16.15
N PHE A 368 -5.12 30.73 15.01
CA PHE A 368 -3.98 30.62 14.11
C PHE A 368 -3.05 31.82 14.27
N GLY A 369 -1.79 31.68 13.90
CA GLY A 369 -0.86 32.80 13.91
C GLY A 369 0.58 32.39 13.66
N THR A 370 1.46 33.38 13.58
CA THR A 370 2.89 33.18 13.42
C THR A 370 3.57 33.31 14.77
N VAL A 371 4.42 32.34 15.09
CA VAL A 371 5.17 32.26 16.33
C VAL A 371 6.67 32.28 16.06
N GLN A 372 7.45 32.64 17.07
CA GLN A 372 8.89 32.59 17.06
C GLN A 372 9.39 31.60 18.12
N VAL A 373 10.27 30.69 17.70
CA VAL A 373 10.85 29.64 18.53
C VAL A 373 12.37 29.82 18.57
N PRO A 374 13.02 29.86 19.74
CA PRO A 374 14.48 29.83 19.83
C PRO A 374 15.04 28.62 19.09
N ILE A 375 16.16 28.77 18.36
CA ILE A 375 16.59 27.73 17.41
C ILE A 375 16.91 26.39 18.10
N ALA A 376 17.48 26.41 19.31
CA ALA A 376 17.74 25.21 20.09
C ALA A 376 16.45 24.44 20.43
N GLN A 377 15.38 25.17 20.75
CA GLN A 377 14.08 24.57 21.04
C GLN A 377 13.42 24.01 19.77
N ALA A 378 13.56 24.69 18.63
CA ALA A 378 13.07 24.21 17.34
C ALA A 378 13.78 22.92 16.91
N MET A 379 15.11 22.87 17.04
CA MET A 379 15.93 21.68 16.77
C MET A 379 15.54 20.48 17.65
N ASN A 380 15.32 20.72 18.94
CA ASN A 380 14.83 19.69 19.85
C ASN A 380 13.43 19.19 19.44
N TRP A 381 12.53 20.12 19.10
CA TRP A 381 11.11 19.85 18.85
C TRP A 381 10.86 18.96 17.62
N VAL A 382 11.64 19.12 16.55
CA VAL A 382 11.46 18.36 15.30
C VAL A 382 11.93 16.90 15.38
N GLY A 383 12.72 16.51 16.38
CA GLY A 383 13.31 15.17 16.44
C GLY A 383 14.81 15.15 16.71
N ASN A 384 15.32 16.11 17.51
CA ASN A 384 16.75 16.24 17.82
C ASN A 384 17.64 16.55 16.61
N ALA A 385 17.23 17.52 15.79
CA ALA A 385 18.10 18.02 14.73
C ALA A 385 19.38 18.60 15.34
N GLN A 386 20.52 18.33 14.71
CA GLN A 386 21.85 18.83 15.11
C GLN A 386 22.21 20.11 14.36
N ASN A 387 21.36 20.53 13.42
CA ASN A 387 21.58 21.67 12.54
C ASN A 387 20.27 22.46 12.34
N ALA A 388 20.37 23.79 12.29
CA ALA A 388 19.23 24.69 12.17
C ALA A 388 18.47 24.52 10.84
N GLN A 389 19.19 24.33 9.73
CA GLN A 389 18.63 24.09 8.41
C GLN A 389 17.95 22.73 8.34
N ALA A 390 18.47 21.70 9.03
CA ALA A 390 17.76 20.41 9.15
C ALA A 390 16.40 20.58 9.84
N ALA A 391 16.32 21.38 10.90
CA ALA A 391 15.05 21.67 11.57
C ALA A 391 14.06 22.42 10.66
N GLN A 392 14.54 23.44 9.94
CA GLN A 392 13.72 24.16 8.96
C GLN A 392 13.22 23.22 7.86
N GLN A 393 14.10 22.38 7.31
CA GLN A 393 13.80 21.45 6.23
C GLN A 393 12.72 20.44 6.63
N LEU A 394 12.79 19.86 7.83
CA LEU A 394 11.78 18.93 8.34
C LEU A 394 10.39 19.59 8.46
N MET A 395 10.32 20.82 8.95
CA MET A 395 9.06 21.57 9.05
C MET A 395 8.52 21.96 7.66
N ALA A 396 9.41 22.43 6.78
CA ALA A 396 9.03 22.84 5.43
C ALA A 396 8.55 21.65 4.58
N GLN A 397 9.15 20.46 4.71
CA GLN A 397 8.64 19.24 4.06
C GLN A 397 7.20 18.91 4.46
N GLY A 398 6.83 19.18 5.72
CA GLY A 398 5.45 18.98 6.17
C GLY A 398 4.50 20.12 5.82
N GLY A 399 4.93 21.10 5.02
CA GLY A 399 4.09 22.21 4.57
C GLY A 399 4.01 23.39 5.54
N ILE A 400 4.77 23.36 6.65
CA ILE A 400 4.81 24.48 7.60
C ILE A 400 5.66 25.58 6.99
N ALA A 401 5.06 26.75 6.76
CA ALA A 401 5.80 27.94 6.34
C ALA A 401 6.76 28.36 7.45
N THR A 402 8.05 28.45 7.13
CA THR A 402 9.11 28.73 8.11
C THR A 402 10.17 29.68 7.55
N ARG A 403 10.83 30.42 8.46
CA ARG A 403 12.01 31.23 8.12
C ARG A 403 12.98 31.30 9.30
N LEU A 404 14.26 31.03 9.04
CA LEU A 404 15.33 31.23 10.02
C LEU A 404 15.61 32.72 10.23
N LEU A 405 15.82 33.10 11.49
CA LEU A 405 16.31 34.40 11.89
C LEU A 405 17.79 34.27 12.23
N VAL A 406 18.62 35.11 11.62
CA VAL A 406 20.08 35.08 11.75
C VAL A 406 20.53 36.37 12.43
N SER A 407 21.38 36.25 13.45
CA SER A 407 22.13 37.33 14.08
C SER A 407 23.61 36.97 14.05
N ASP A 408 24.46 37.91 13.67
CA ASP A 408 25.93 37.71 13.63
C ASP A 408 26.35 36.46 12.83
N GLY A 409 25.64 36.18 11.74
CA GLY A 409 25.88 35.01 10.88
C GLY A 409 25.40 33.67 11.46
N GLN A 410 24.81 33.65 12.67
CA GLN A 410 24.31 32.44 13.31
C GLN A 410 22.78 32.42 13.39
N PRO A 411 22.11 31.29 13.10
CA PRO A 411 20.68 31.14 13.36
C PRO A 411 20.39 31.26 14.85
N VAL A 412 19.47 32.14 15.23
CA VAL A 412 19.08 32.37 16.64
C VAL A 412 17.65 31.95 16.95
N ALA A 413 16.76 32.01 15.95
CA ALA A 413 15.36 31.64 16.08
C ALA A 413 14.77 31.16 14.75
N LEU A 414 13.63 30.49 14.82
CA LEU A 414 12.80 30.11 13.69
C LEU A 414 11.44 30.78 13.84
N ARG A 415 10.97 31.47 12.79
CA ARG A 415 9.57 31.89 12.68
C ARG A 415 8.79 30.85 11.91
N MET A 416 7.59 30.52 12.38
CA MET A 416 6.72 29.53 11.75
C MET A 416 5.25 29.86 11.93
N GLU A 417 4.43 29.42 10.99
CA GLU A 417 2.98 29.38 11.16
C GLU A 417 2.58 28.27 12.12
N HIS A 418 1.57 28.54 12.94
CA HIS A 418 1.17 27.70 14.06
C HIS A 418 -0.32 27.81 14.40
N ALA A 419 -0.83 26.82 15.14
CA ALA A 419 -2.19 26.79 15.64
C ALA A 419 -2.23 26.40 17.12
N TRP A 420 -3.16 26.97 17.86
CA TRP A 420 -3.43 26.66 19.27
C TRP A 420 -4.91 26.87 19.60
N VAL A 421 -5.29 26.64 20.85
CA VAL A 421 -6.69 26.71 21.31
C VAL A 421 -6.95 28.00 22.08
N GLN A 422 -8.14 28.57 21.93
CA GLN A 422 -8.74 29.51 22.87
C GLN A 422 -9.87 28.79 23.60
N ALA A 423 -9.84 28.77 24.93
CA ALA A 423 -10.86 28.12 25.76
C ALA A 423 -11.53 29.14 26.71
N TYR A 424 -12.85 29.15 26.76
CA TYR A 424 -13.62 30.02 27.64
C TYR A 424 -13.85 29.36 29.00
N VAL A 425 -13.02 29.72 29.98
CA VAL A 425 -12.94 29.02 31.27
C VAL A 425 -13.37 29.91 32.42
N ASN A 426 -13.81 29.28 33.51
CA ASN A 426 -13.93 29.92 34.81
C ASN A 426 -12.53 30.36 35.29
N TRP A 427 -12.24 31.65 35.13
CA TRP A 427 -10.89 32.19 35.20
C TRP A 427 -10.59 32.83 36.56
N ALA A 428 -11.47 33.65 37.09
CA ALA A 428 -11.25 34.32 38.37
C ALA A 428 -12.07 33.66 39.49
N PRO A 429 -11.46 33.25 40.63
CA PRO A 429 -10.03 33.25 40.97
C PRO A 429 -9.29 31.95 40.58
N ALA A 430 -10.01 30.94 40.10
CA ALA A 430 -9.53 29.56 40.01
C ALA A 430 -8.54 29.26 38.85
N ARG A 431 -8.44 30.16 37.87
CA ARG A 431 -7.64 30.01 36.65
C ARG A 431 -7.83 28.67 35.95
N GLY A 432 -9.09 28.25 35.81
CA GLY A 432 -9.50 27.00 35.19
C GLY A 432 -9.38 25.76 36.07
N SER A 433 -8.97 25.85 37.34
CA SER A 433 -8.82 24.67 38.21
C SER A 433 -10.14 24.08 38.74
N VAL A 434 -11.27 24.73 38.48
CA VAL A 434 -12.59 24.27 38.92
C VAL A 434 -13.07 23.16 37.99
N ASN A 435 -13.59 22.07 38.55
CA ASN A 435 -14.21 21.01 37.76
C ASN A 435 -15.56 21.46 37.21
N GLY A 436 -15.88 21.05 35.98
CA GLY A 436 -17.18 21.28 35.35
C GLY A 436 -18.20 20.19 35.68
N SER A 437 -19.48 20.52 35.58
CA SER A 437 -20.55 19.52 35.48
C SER A 437 -20.69 19.04 34.02
N ALA A 438 -21.56 18.05 33.78
CA ALA A 438 -21.86 17.58 32.42
C ALA A 438 -22.43 18.64 31.49
N THR A 439 -23.05 19.68 32.04
CA THR A 439 -23.77 20.71 31.28
C THR A 439 -23.20 22.10 31.47
N GLN A 440 -22.29 22.29 32.42
CA GLN A 440 -21.79 23.61 32.77
C GLN A 440 -20.41 23.58 33.42
N HIS A 441 -19.45 24.21 32.76
CA HIS A 441 -18.15 24.57 33.34
C HIS A 441 -17.95 26.10 33.44
N PRO A 442 -18.28 26.92 32.42
CA PRO A 442 -18.21 28.37 32.56
C PRO A 442 -19.03 28.86 33.76
N ASN A 443 -18.47 29.84 34.47
CA ASN A 443 -19.12 30.46 35.61
C ASN A 443 -20.42 31.15 35.14
N PRO A 444 -21.57 30.94 35.80
CA PRO A 444 -22.79 31.70 35.50
C PRO A 444 -22.57 33.23 35.55
N GLN A 445 -21.62 33.69 36.36
CA GLN A 445 -21.19 35.08 36.39
C GLN A 445 -20.20 35.34 35.26
N GLY A 446 -20.70 35.87 34.15
CA GLY A 446 -19.94 36.21 32.94
C GLY A 446 -18.55 36.83 33.20
N PRO A 447 -18.42 37.88 34.05
CA PRO A 447 -17.15 38.55 34.32
C PRO A 447 -16.06 37.69 34.99
N LEU A 448 -16.41 36.53 35.54
CA LEU A 448 -15.43 35.60 36.12
C LEU A 448 -14.83 34.65 35.08
N ASN A 449 -15.31 34.69 33.84
CA ASN A 449 -14.79 33.89 32.76
C ASN A 449 -13.82 34.67 31.88
N ALA A 450 -12.94 33.95 31.18
CA ALA A 450 -12.07 34.54 30.17
C ALA A 450 -11.76 33.54 29.07
N TRP A 451 -11.48 34.04 27.86
CA TRP A 451 -10.79 33.28 26.83
C TRP A 451 -9.32 33.14 27.18
N VAL A 452 -8.85 31.89 27.28
CA VAL A 452 -7.49 31.56 27.67
C VAL A 452 -6.80 30.80 26.54
N PRO A 453 -5.61 31.23 26.10
CA PRO A 453 -4.86 30.53 25.09
C PRO A 453 -4.19 29.28 25.67
N LEU A 454 -4.34 28.14 24.99
CA LEU A 454 -3.77 26.85 25.35
C LEU A 454 -3.03 26.26 24.14
N ASP A 455 -1.73 26.01 24.30
CA ASP A 455 -0.92 25.32 23.29
C ASP A 455 -0.34 24.04 23.89
N ALA A 456 -0.96 22.91 23.55
CA ALA A 456 -0.51 21.58 23.94
C ALA A 456 0.45 20.93 22.92
N SER A 457 0.64 21.57 21.75
CA SER A 457 1.47 21.04 20.67
C SER A 457 2.96 21.31 20.89
N PHE A 458 3.30 22.47 21.46
CA PHE A 458 4.68 22.78 21.81
C PHE A 458 5.18 21.94 22.99
N LYS A 459 6.23 21.18 22.73
CA LYS A 459 6.91 20.37 23.75
C LYS A 459 8.41 20.30 23.49
N GLN A 460 9.14 19.99 24.54
CA GLN A 460 10.56 19.66 24.48
C GLN A 460 10.69 18.19 24.87
N TYR A 461 11.68 17.54 24.30
CA TYR A 461 11.92 16.12 24.47
C TYR A 461 13.26 15.87 25.13
N ASP A 462 13.27 14.90 26.03
CA ASP A 462 14.49 14.28 26.53
C ASP A 462 14.82 13.10 25.63
N TYR A 463 16.01 13.13 25.03
CA TYR A 463 16.50 12.07 24.17
C TYR A 463 17.47 11.19 24.97
N ALA A 464 17.08 9.94 25.20
CA ALA A 464 17.98 8.94 25.76
C ALA A 464 18.68 8.22 24.61
N ALA A 465 20.02 8.26 24.58
CA ALA A 465 20.80 7.53 23.60
C ALA A 465 20.59 6.02 23.74
N GLY A 466 20.56 5.32 22.60
CA GLY A 466 20.59 3.86 22.56
C GLY A 466 21.99 3.31 22.82
N MET A 467 22.12 1.99 22.71
CA MET A 467 23.44 1.36 22.67
C MET A 467 24.16 1.77 21.39
N ASP A 468 25.44 2.12 21.50
CA ASP A 468 26.29 2.36 20.33
C ASP A 468 26.68 1.01 19.70
N LEU A 469 25.74 0.41 18.97
CA LEU A 469 25.93 -0.88 18.31
C LEU A 469 26.90 -0.77 17.13
N GLN A 470 26.96 0.39 16.46
CA GLN A 470 27.82 0.58 15.30
C GLN A 470 29.30 0.52 15.68
N SER A 471 29.68 1.19 16.77
CA SER A 471 31.06 1.14 17.26
C SER A 471 31.36 -0.17 17.99
N ALA A 472 30.41 -0.71 18.75
CA ALA A 472 30.64 -1.88 19.60
C ALA A 472 30.66 -3.21 18.83
N VAL A 473 29.79 -3.34 17.83
CA VAL A 473 29.73 -4.51 16.95
C VAL A 473 29.68 -3.97 15.51
N PRO A 474 30.81 -3.57 14.93
CA PRO A 474 30.81 -3.06 13.58
C PRO A 474 30.48 -4.17 12.57
N LEU A 475 29.69 -3.79 11.55
CA LEU A 475 29.56 -4.58 10.34
C LEU A 475 30.85 -4.40 9.52
N ASP A 476 31.57 -5.48 9.27
CA ASP A 476 32.72 -5.45 8.37
C ASP A 476 32.21 -5.36 6.92
N ALA A 477 32.02 -4.13 6.46
CA ALA A 477 31.51 -3.84 5.12
C ALA A 477 32.44 -4.39 4.03
N GLN A 478 33.75 -4.39 4.25
CA GLN A 478 34.72 -4.89 3.26
C GLN A 478 34.68 -6.41 3.18
N ALA A 479 34.59 -7.12 4.31
CA ALA A 479 34.42 -8.56 4.31
C ALA A 479 33.06 -8.98 3.74
N LEU A 480 32.01 -8.19 3.98
CA LEU A 480 30.69 -8.41 3.37
C LEU A 480 30.76 -8.20 1.85
N LEU A 481 31.43 -7.16 1.39
CA LEU A 481 31.64 -6.85 -0.03
C LEU A 481 32.45 -7.96 -0.72
N ALA A 482 33.57 -8.37 -0.13
CA ALA A 482 34.41 -9.44 -0.64
C ALA A 482 33.65 -10.78 -0.67
N ALA A 483 32.85 -11.06 0.37
CA ALA A 483 31.98 -12.22 0.40
C ALA A 483 30.92 -12.17 -0.73
N ALA A 484 30.32 -11.01 -0.97
CA ALA A 484 29.36 -10.80 -2.06
C ALA A 484 29.99 -11.00 -3.45
N GLN A 485 31.20 -10.48 -3.64
CA GLN A 485 31.95 -10.53 -4.90
C GLN A 485 32.61 -11.89 -5.17
N SER A 486 32.72 -12.77 -4.18
CA SER A 486 33.36 -14.07 -4.33
C SER A 486 32.64 -14.93 -5.39
N GLY A 487 33.20 -15.00 -6.60
CA GLY A 487 32.62 -15.75 -7.72
C GLY A 487 31.63 -14.93 -8.57
N ALA A 488 31.47 -13.65 -8.27
CA ALA A 488 30.69 -12.72 -9.05
C ALA A 488 31.50 -12.21 -10.25
N THR A 489 30.81 -11.92 -11.34
CA THR A 489 31.35 -11.16 -12.47
C THR A 489 30.73 -9.77 -12.42
N VAL A 490 31.56 -8.72 -12.39
CA VAL A 490 31.12 -7.33 -12.39
C VAL A 490 31.65 -6.66 -13.66
N ASN A 491 30.75 -6.10 -14.47
CA ASN A 491 31.08 -5.31 -15.64
C ASN A 491 30.58 -3.88 -15.43
N ALA A 492 31.50 -3.01 -15.03
CA ALA A 492 31.22 -1.61 -14.76
C ALA A 492 30.86 -0.82 -16.02
N GLN A 493 31.50 -1.15 -17.15
CA GLN A 493 31.35 -0.45 -18.42
C GLN A 493 29.96 -0.67 -19.03
N GLU A 494 29.42 -1.87 -18.88
CA GLU A 494 28.08 -2.26 -19.35
C GLU A 494 27.02 -2.22 -18.23
N GLY A 495 27.41 -1.81 -17.02
CA GLY A 495 26.51 -1.60 -15.89
C GLY A 495 25.81 -2.85 -15.37
N TRP A 496 26.44 -4.02 -15.40
CA TRP A 496 25.82 -5.26 -14.90
C TRP A 496 26.72 -6.07 -13.97
N LEU A 497 26.06 -6.88 -13.14
CA LEU A 497 26.69 -7.88 -12.28
C LEU A 497 26.02 -9.25 -12.47
N GLN A 498 26.73 -10.32 -12.13
CA GLN A 498 26.23 -11.70 -12.25
C GLN A 498 26.87 -12.58 -11.17
N ASN A 499 26.16 -13.63 -10.74
CA ASN A 499 26.69 -14.68 -9.84
C ASN A 499 27.20 -14.17 -8.48
N LEU A 500 26.54 -13.17 -7.90
CA LEU A 500 26.80 -12.77 -6.52
C LEU A 500 26.65 -13.95 -5.57
N ASN A 501 27.55 -14.05 -4.61
CA ASN A 501 27.49 -15.12 -3.62
C ASN A 501 26.50 -14.79 -2.51
N GLN A 502 25.21 -14.90 -2.84
CA GLN A 502 24.10 -14.60 -1.91
C GLN A 502 24.17 -15.43 -0.63
N ALA A 503 24.61 -16.68 -0.71
CA ALA A 503 24.77 -17.55 0.45
C ALA A 503 25.84 -17.02 1.42
N ALA A 504 26.96 -16.51 0.90
CA ALA A 504 28.00 -15.88 1.73
C ALA A 504 27.55 -14.55 2.35
N ILE A 505 26.77 -13.75 1.61
CA ILE A 505 26.13 -12.53 2.15
C ILE A 505 25.21 -12.91 3.31
N GLN A 506 24.31 -13.87 3.11
CA GLN A 506 23.39 -14.34 4.15
C GLN A 506 24.14 -14.84 5.38
N ALA A 507 25.15 -15.70 5.21
CA ALA A 507 25.94 -16.24 6.32
C ALA A 507 26.68 -15.14 7.10
N ARG A 508 27.29 -14.16 6.41
CA ARG A 508 27.97 -13.03 7.07
C ARG A 508 27.01 -12.19 7.89
N MET A 509 25.77 -12.10 7.45
CA MET A 509 24.76 -11.33 8.13
C MET A 509 24.08 -12.06 9.28
N GLU A 510 23.88 -13.36 9.16
CA GLU A 510 23.46 -14.21 10.28
C GLU A 510 24.51 -14.17 11.40
N ASP A 511 25.80 -14.21 11.05
CA ASP A 511 26.90 -14.00 12.00
C ASP A 511 26.85 -12.62 12.65
N TYR A 512 26.68 -11.56 11.85
CA TYR A 512 26.54 -10.20 12.37
C TYR A 512 25.35 -10.06 13.33
N GLN A 513 24.19 -10.62 12.98
CA GLN A 513 23.02 -10.64 13.85
C GLN A 513 23.28 -11.43 15.14
N ALA A 514 23.97 -12.56 15.07
CA ALA A 514 24.33 -13.36 16.24
C ALA A 514 25.29 -12.58 17.16
N ARG A 515 26.29 -11.87 16.60
CA ARG A 515 27.20 -11.00 17.36
C ARG A 515 26.47 -9.84 18.01
N LEU A 516 25.57 -9.16 17.29
CA LEU A 516 24.72 -8.10 17.84
C LEU A 516 23.85 -8.62 18.99
N LYS A 517 23.20 -9.77 18.79
CA LYS A 517 22.37 -10.41 19.82
C LYS A 517 23.20 -10.73 21.07
N ALA A 518 24.35 -11.38 20.89
CA ALA A 518 25.23 -11.73 22.00
C ALA A 518 25.72 -10.50 22.77
N TYR A 519 26.03 -9.41 22.06
CA TYR A 519 26.42 -8.14 22.69
C TYR A 519 25.27 -7.50 23.48
N ILE A 520 24.07 -7.43 22.92
CA ILE A 520 22.88 -6.88 23.60
C ILE A 520 22.55 -7.71 24.84
N ASP A 521 22.44 -9.03 24.69
CA ASP A 521 22.13 -9.96 25.78
C ASP A 521 23.19 -9.89 26.89
N GLY A 522 24.47 -9.80 26.51
CA GLY A 522 25.59 -9.71 27.45
C GLY A 522 25.65 -8.38 28.20
N ARG A 523 25.16 -7.28 27.62
CA ARG A 523 25.15 -5.96 28.26
C ARG A 523 23.93 -5.73 29.13
N LYS A 524 22.75 -6.15 28.65
CA LYS A 524 21.49 -6.05 29.37
C LYS A 524 20.55 -7.17 28.87
N PRO A 525 20.47 -8.31 29.58
CA PRO A 525 19.63 -9.45 29.19
C PRO A 525 18.15 -9.10 28.98
N ASP A 526 17.65 -8.12 29.74
CA ASP A 526 16.28 -7.60 29.64
C ASP A 526 16.23 -6.23 28.93
N ALA A 527 17.07 -6.02 27.92
CA ALA A 527 17.07 -4.78 27.14
C ALA A 527 15.72 -4.56 26.45
N THR A 528 15.08 -3.43 26.71
CA THR A 528 13.93 -2.99 25.92
C THR A 528 14.40 -2.46 24.56
N VAL A 529 13.49 -2.41 23.57
CA VAL A 529 13.78 -1.78 22.27
C VAL A 529 14.36 -0.39 22.46
N GLY A 530 13.76 0.43 23.32
CA GLY A 530 14.24 1.79 23.59
C GLY A 530 15.60 1.87 24.32
N ASP A 531 16.04 0.82 25.04
CA ASP A 531 17.41 0.79 25.56
C ASP A 531 18.43 0.57 24.44
N VAL A 532 18.04 -0.15 23.39
CA VAL A 532 18.91 -0.51 22.27
C VAL A 532 18.99 0.62 21.25
N ILE A 533 17.86 1.19 20.84
CA ILE A 533 17.79 2.19 19.76
C ILE A 533 17.63 3.64 20.25
N GLY A 534 17.51 3.83 21.56
CA GLY A 534 17.24 5.12 22.20
C GLY A 534 15.75 5.41 22.36
N ARG A 535 15.45 6.48 23.12
CA ARG A 535 14.08 6.91 23.43
C ARG A 535 13.92 8.40 23.18
N LYS A 536 12.76 8.79 22.63
CA LYS A 536 12.25 10.15 22.59
C LYS A 536 11.17 10.28 23.66
N ILE A 537 11.42 11.08 24.69
CA ILE A 537 10.54 11.18 25.86
C ILE A 537 9.99 12.60 25.92
N VAL A 538 8.66 12.74 25.99
CA VAL A 538 8.04 14.07 26.20
C VAL A 538 8.36 14.53 27.62
N ALA A 539 9.05 15.66 27.75
CA ALA A 539 9.33 16.28 29.04
C ALA A 539 7.99 16.70 29.68
N GLN A 540 7.60 15.98 30.74
CA GLN A 540 6.32 16.11 31.39
C GLN A 540 6.18 17.47 32.08
N ARG A 541 5.02 18.11 31.95
CA ARG A 541 4.67 19.32 32.70
C ARG A 541 3.28 19.14 33.28
N VAL A 542 3.15 19.30 34.59
CA VAL A 542 1.87 19.23 35.30
C VAL A 542 1.69 20.55 36.03
N SER A 543 0.70 21.34 35.59
CA SER A 543 0.30 22.57 36.27
C SER A 543 -0.98 22.31 37.07
N SER A 544 -1.17 23.01 38.19
CA SER A 544 -2.43 23.02 38.94
C SER A 544 -3.43 24.07 38.45
N VAL A 545 -2.99 24.96 37.54
CA VAL A 545 -3.75 26.10 37.00
C VAL A 545 -3.32 26.42 35.56
N LEU A 546 -4.17 27.09 34.79
CA LEU A 546 -3.82 27.57 33.45
C LEU A 546 -2.92 28.81 33.51
N ALA A 547 -1.98 28.91 32.57
CA ALA A 547 -0.97 29.99 32.54
C ALA A 547 -1.52 31.34 32.03
N GLY A 548 -2.59 31.34 31.23
CA GLY A 548 -3.12 32.57 30.61
C GLY A 548 -2.36 33.03 29.37
N VAL A 549 -1.25 32.39 29.01
CA VAL A 549 -0.39 32.74 27.86
C VAL A 549 0.14 31.49 27.16
N THR A 550 0.48 31.63 25.87
CA THR A 550 1.16 30.60 25.09
C THR A 550 2.64 30.46 25.51
N PRO A 551 3.24 29.27 25.40
CA PRO A 551 4.67 29.07 25.69
C PRO A 551 5.59 29.68 24.63
N LEU A 552 5.06 29.93 23.43
CA LEU A 552 5.79 30.53 22.30
C LEU A 552 5.50 32.03 22.18
N THR A 553 6.51 32.80 21.76
CA THR A 553 6.37 34.22 21.45
C THR A 553 5.51 34.38 20.20
N ARG A 554 4.38 35.07 20.34
CA ARG A 554 3.50 35.40 19.20
C ARG A 554 4.07 36.59 18.43
N VAL A 555 4.21 36.43 17.12
CA VAL A 555 4.60 37.50 16.20
C VAL A 555 3.35 38.19 15.66
N GLN A 556 2.40 37.39 15.15
CA GLN A 556 1.14 37.88 14.59
C GLN A 556 0.03 36.87 14.90
N ALA A 557 -1.07 37.34 15.50
CA ALA A 557 -2.29 36.55 15.61
C ALA A 557 -3.13 36.69 14.33
N ALA A 558 -3.68 35.58 13.85
CA ALA A 558 -4.65 35.54 12.76
C ALA A 558 -6.08 35.46 13.31
N GLN A 559 -7.03 35.13 12.44
CA GLN A 559 -8.43 34.99 12.82
C GLN A 559 -8.68 33.75 13.69
N GLN A 560 -9.61 33.86 14.64
CA GLN A 560 -10.13 32.72 15.40
C GLN A 560 -11.21 31.99 14.58
N ALA A 561 -11.29 30.67 14.73
CA ALA A 561 -12.27 29.87 13.98
C ALA A 561 -12.86 28.76 14.85
N THR A 562 -14.18 28.57 14.76
CA THR A 562 -14.91 27.49 15.47
C THR A 562 -14.74 26.13 14.78
N ALA A 563 -14.33 26.13 13.51
CA ALA A 563 -13.96 24.97 12.71
C ALA A 563 -12.65 25.21 11.96
N VAL A 564 -12.00 24.15 11.45
CA VAL A 564 -10.80 24.31 10.62
C VAL A 564 -11.20 24.97 9.30
N PRO A 565 -10.55 26.09 8.89
CA PRO A 565 -10.82 26.74 7.61
C PRO A 565 -10.58 25.79 6.43
N GLU A 566 -11.37 25.93 5.36
CA GLU A 566 -11.33 24.99 4.23
C GLU A 566 -9.94 24.92 3.55
N ALA A 567 -9.22 26.04 3.45
CA ALA A 567 -7.86 26.06 2.90
C ALA A 567 -6.82 25.29 3.74
N LEU A 568 -7.18 24.89 4.96
CA LEU A 568 -6.35 24.11 5.87
C LEU A 568 -6.86 22.67 6.04
N ARG A 569 -7.92 22.26 5.32
CA ARG A 569 -8.43 20.88 5.38
C ARG A 569 -7.79 20.06 4.25
N HIS A 570 -7.00 19.06 4.61
CA HIS A 570 -6.46 18.14 3.60
C HIS A 570 -7.56 17.25 3.03
N ARG A 571 -7.44 16.96 1.74
CA ARG A 571 -8.40 16.16 0.99
C ARG A 571 -7.70 15.02 0.29
N PHE A 572 -8.39 13.90 0.18
CA PHE A 572 -8.01 12.78 -0.65
C PHE A 572 -8.89 12.75 -1.90
N ARG A 573 -8.30 12.41 -3.05
CA ARG A 573 -9.01 12.22 -4.31
C ARG A 573 -8.68 10.86 -4.90
N TYR A 574 -9.69 10.20 -5.46
CA TYR A 574 -9.53 9.01 -6.27
C TYR A 574 -10.41 9.08 -7.52
N THR A 575 -9.79 8.91 -8.68
CA THR A 575 -10.43 8.84 -9.99
C THR A 575 -10.19 7.48 -10.60
N LEU A 576 -11.22 6.88 -11.18
CA LEU A 576 -11.14 5.64 -11.94
C LEU A 576 -11.61 5.92 -13.36
N SER A 577 -10.78 5.58 -14.33
CA SER A 577 -11.05 5.76 -15.76
C SER A 577 -10.91 4.45 -16.51
N ASP A 578 -11.51 4.37 -17.70
CA ASP A 578 -11.23 3.28 -18.63
C ASP A 578 -9.85 3.44 -19.31
N ALA A 579 -9.46 2.46 -20.13
CA ALA A 579 -8.19 2.45 -20.84
C ALA A 579 -8.02 3.60 -21.87
N TRP A 580 -9.10 4.32 -22.21
CA TRP A 580 -9.08 5.46 -23.13
C TRP A 580 -9.08 6.81 -22.40
N GLY A 581 -9.09 6.79 -21.06
CA GLY A 581 -9.08 7.99 -20.23
C GLY A 581 -10.46 8.56 -19.95
N ASN A 582 -11.56 7.88 -20.33
CA ASN A 582 -12.89 8.33 -19.95
C ASN A 582 -13.10 8.07 -18.45
N GLU A 583 -13.45 9.12 -17.71
CA GLU A 583 -13.74 9.00 -16.28
C GLU A 583 -15.00 8.16 -16.05
N LEU A 584 -14.86 7.09 -15.26
CA LEU A 584 -15.97 6.25 -14.83
C LEU A 584 -16.53 6.70 -13.49
N LEU A 585 -15.67 7.25 -12.62
CA LEU A 585 -15.94 7.52 -11.23
C LEU A 585 -14.86 8.48 -10.68
N THR A 586 -15.28 9.48 -9.90
CA THR A 586 -14.41 10.38 -9.15
C THR A 586 -14.96 10.53 -7.73
N TYR A 587 -14.08 10.53 -6.74
CA TYR A 587 -14.44 10.82 -5.34
C TYR A 587 -13.40 11.74 -4.72
N THR A 588 -13.85 12.78 -4.03
CA THR A 588 -13.00 13.71 -3.28
C THR A 588 -13.62 13.94 -1.92
N GLN A 589 -12.83 13.77 -0.86
CA GLN A 589 -13.32 13.94 0.51
C GLN A 589 -12.20 14.41 1.45
N ALA A 590 -12.57 15.12 2.52
CA ALA A 590 -11.64 15.53 3.57
C ALA A 590 -10.98 14.30 4.22
N THR A 591 -9.66 14.35 4.41
CA THR A 591 -8.89 13.25 4.99
C THR A 591 -9.35 12.93 6.42
N SER A 592 -9.77 13.95 7.18
CA SER A 592 -10.38 13.83 8.51
C SER A 592 -11.66 12.98 8.56
N GLU A 593 -12.32 12.75 7.43
CA GLU A 593 -13.54 11.96 7.33
C GLU A 593 -13.31 10.52 6.80
N LEU A 594 -12.07 10.21 6.40
CA LEU A 594 -11.67 8.92 5.79
C LEU A 594 -10.73 8.09 6.66
N VAL A 595 -9.86 8.75 7.43
CA VAL A 595 -8.81 8.06 8.20
C VAL A 595 -9.43 7.14 9.24
N GLY A 596 -8.85 5.95 9.40
CA GLY A 596 -9.34 4.93 10.34
C GLY A 596 -10.60 4.17 9.90
N ARG A 597 -11.12 4.46 8.71
CA ARG A 597 -12.33 3.82 8.16
C ARG A 597 -11.99 2.84 7.05
N ARG A 598 -12.83 1.82 6.86
CA ARG A 598 -12.68 0.88 5.75
C ARG A 598 -13.08 1.57 4.45
N PHE A 599 -12.16 1.68 3.51
CA PHE A 599 -12.42 2.29 2.21
C PHE A 599 -12.11 1.30 1.09
N THR A 600 -13.11 0.96 0.27
CA THR A 600 -13.03 -0.11 -0.72
C THR A 600 -13.59 0.29 -2.07
N LEU A 601 -12.99 -0.22 -3.14
CA LEU A 601 -13.53 -0.22 -4.50
C LEU A 601 -14.05 -1.62 -4.82
N GLY A 602 -15.32 -1.69 -5.21
CA GLY A 602 -15.98 -2.91 -5.67
C GLY A 602 -16.84 -2.65 -6.90
N TYR A 603 -17.60 -3.66 -7.32
CA TYR A 603 -18.43 -3.59 -8.52
C TYR A 603 -19.81 -4.17 -8.24
N GLU A 604 -20.85 -3.53 -8.77
CA GLU A 604 -22.19 -4.08 -8.82
C GLU A 604 -22.54 -4.53 -10.26
N PRO A 605 -23.52 -5.44 -10.46
CA PRO A 605 -23.96 -5.78 -11.78
C PRO A 605 -24.75 -4.60 -12.35
N ALA A 606 -24.52 -4.26 -13.60
CA ALA A 606 -25.21 -3.14 -14.24
C ALA A 606 -26.69 -3.43 -14.54
N ASP A 607 -27.06 -4.72 -14.55
CA ASP A 607 -28.38 -5.25 -14.93
C ASP A 607 -28.66 -6.61 -14.26
N THR A 608 -29.94 -7.00 -14.21
CA THR A 608 -30.41 -8.28 -13.66
C THR A 608 -29.79 -9.48 -14.38
N ALA A 609 -29.65 -9.42 -15.71
CA ALA A 609 -29.08 -10.50 -16.51
C ALA A 609 -27.65 -10.85 -16.07
N SER A 610 -26.83 -9.85 -15.76
CA SER A 610 -25.47 -10.03 -15.23
C SER A 610 -25.50 -10.64 -13.82
N ALA A 611 -26.41 -10.19 -12.96
CA ALA A 611 -26.56 -10.72 -11.61
C ALA A 611 -26.96 -12.21 -11.63
N ASP A 612 -27.98 -12.56 -12.42
CA ASP A 612 -28.49 -13.92 -12.57
C ASP A 612 -27.43 -14.86 -13.18
N LEU A 613 -26.67 -14.37 -14.16
CA LEU A 613 -25.56 -15.13 -14.74
C LEU A 613 -24.52 -15.47 -13.68
N ILE A 614 -24.08 -14.50 -12.88
CA ILE A 614 -23.08 -14.75 -11.83
C ILE A 614 -23.61 -15.75 -10.80
N ALA A 615 -24.87 -15.58 -10.37
CA ALA A 615 -25.51 -16.52 -9.46
C ALA A 615 -25.56 -17.95 -10.02
N SER A 616 -25.76 -18.12 -11.33
CA SER A 616 -25.81 -19.44 -11.98
C SER A 616 -24.48 -20.21 -11.96
N TYR A 617 -23.36 -19.54 -11.71
CA TYR A 617 -22.03 -20.15 -11.60
C TYR A 617 -21.69 -20.57 -10.16
N LEU A 618 -22.49 -20.17 -9.17
CA LEU A 618 -22.24 -20.52 -7.78
C LEU A 618 -22.74 -21.94 -7.47
N PRO A 619 -21.98 -22.71 -6.67
CA PRO A 619 -22.43 -24.02 -6.23
C PRO A 619 -23.70 -23.89 -5.38
N LYS A 620 -24.63 -24.81 -5.60
CA LYS A 620 -25.83 -24.93 -4.78
C LYS A 620 -25.50 -25.70 -3.51
N PRO A 621 -26.20 -25.45 -2.38
CA PRO A 621 -26.07 -26.28 -1.19
C PRO A 621 -26.28 -27.76 -1.51
N HIS A 622 -25.47 -28.64 -0.92
CA HIS A 622 -25.59 -30.08 -1.15
C HIS A 622 -26.85 -30.62 -0.47
N ALA A 623 -27.54 -31.55 -1.14
CA ALA A 623 -28.78 -32.13 -0.63
C ALA A 623 -28.57 -32.94 0.67
N ASP A 624 -27.36 -33.44 0.89
CA ASP A 624 -26.95 -34.17 2.09
C ASP A 624 -26.48 -33.26 3.24
N GLY A 625 -26.49 -31.93 3.01
CA GLY A 625 -26.05 -30.94 3.98
C GLY A 625 -24.52 -30.92 4.20
N SER A 626 -23.74 -31.64 3.40
CA SER A 626 -22.29 -31.47 3.44
C SER A 626 -21.90 -30.05 2.99
N PRO A 627 -20.83 -29.47 3.55
CA PRO A 627 -20.40 -28.13 3.15
C PRO A 627 -19.88 -28.16 1.72
N ILE A 628 -20.27 -27.16 0.93
CA ILE A 628 -19.65 -26.87 -0.37
C ILE A 628 -18.14 -26.79 -0.14
N GLN A 629 -17.33 -27.40 -1.01
CA GLN A 629 -15.88 -27.39 -0.91
C GLN A 629 -15.26 -26.23 -1.70
N PRO A 630 -14.06 -25.71 -1.32
CA PRO A 630 -13.39 -24.65 -2.08
C PRO A 630 -13.19 -25.00 -3.56
N SER A 631 -13.03 -26.29 -3.87
CA SER A 631 -12.85 -26.81 -5.23
C SER A 631 -14.12 -26.76 -6.09
N GLU A 632 -15.29 -26.56 -5.49
CA GLU A 632 -16.58 -26.49 -6.17
C GLU A 632 -16.95 -25.06 -6.59
N LEU A 633 -16.21 -24.08 -6.08
CA LEU A 633 -16.33 -22.70 -6.52
C LEU A 633 -15.72 -22.56 -7.91
N PRO A 634 -16.32 -21.73 -8.80
CA PRO A 634 -15.79 -21.60 -10.14
C PRO A 634 -14.34 -21.07 -10.08
N THR A 635 -13.56 -21.32 -11.11
CA THR A 635 -12.21 -20.75 -11.22
C THR A 635 -12.17 -19.55 -12.17
N SER A 636 -13.25 -19.34 -12.91
CA SER A 636 -13.42 -18.23 -13.85
C SER A 636 -14.89 -17.90 -14.11
N LEU A 637 -15.15 -16.68 -14.57
CA LEU A 637 -16.48 -16.22 -15.06
C LEU A 637 -16.40 -15.72 -16.50
N PRO A 638 -17.48 -15.81 -17.30
CA PRO A 638 -17.51 -15.33 -18.69
C PRO A 638 -17.60 -13.79 -18.75
N GLY A 639 -16.45 -13.10 -18.69
CA GLY A 639 -16.37 -11.65 -18.51
C GLY A 639 -17.13 -10.82 -19.54
N TYR A 640 -17.11 -11.23 -20.81
CA TYR A 640 -17.82 -10.58 -21.93
C TYR A 640 -19.34 -10.52 -21.78
N LEU A 641 -19.94 -11.37 -20.94
CA LEU A 641 -21.38 -11.42 -20.70
C LEU A 641 -21.80 -10.56 -19.50
N ILE A 642 -20.85 -10.23 -18.62
CA ILE A 642 -21.11 -9.58 -17.35
C ILE A 642 -20.81 -8.08 -17.48
N ARG A 643 -21.80 -7.25 -17.17
CA ARG A 643 -21.67 -5.79 -17.16
C ARG A 643 -21.64 -5.29 -15.73
N LEU A 644 -20.69 -4.41 -15.42
CA LEU A 644 -20.36 -3.96 -14.07
C LEU A 644 -20.35 -2.45 -13.96
N LYS A 645 -20.76 -1.91 -12.80
CA LYS A 645 -20.55 -0.51 -12.44
C LYS A 645 -19.62 -0.41 -11.23
N PRO A 646 -18.55 0.41 -11.27
CA PRO A 646 -17.66 0.58 -10.13
C PRO A 646 -18.36 1.33 -9.00
N ARG A 647 -18.03 0.99 -7.75
CA ARG A 647 -18.53 1.62 -6.53
C ARG A 647 -17.42 1.81 -5.51
N LEU A 648 -17.28 3.02 -4.99
CA LEU A 648 -16.50 3.29 -3.78
C LEU A 648 -17.39 3.24 -2.56
N MET A 649 -16.92 2.56 -1.52
CA MET A 649 -17.64 2.36 -0.28
C MET A 649 -16.79 2.73 0.92
N LEU A 650 -17.41 3.38 1.90
CA LEU A 650 -16.83 3.75 3.18
C LEU A 650 -17.60 3.06 4.30
N ASP A 651 -16.94 2.15 5.02
CA ASP A 651 -17.55 1.23 5.99
C ASP A 651 -18.80 0.50 5.44
N GLY A 652 -18.76 0.13 4.16
CA GLY A 652 -19.84 -0.54 3.44
C GLY A 652 -20.95 0.37 2.89
N GLN A 653 -20.92 1.67 3.16
CA GLN A 653 -21.84 2.63 2.55
C GLN A 653 -21.29 3.13 1.21
N VAL A 654 -22.09 3.04 0.13
CA VAL A 654 -21.69 3.57 -1.19
C VAL A 654 -21.57 5.08 -1.12
N VAL A 655 -20.36 5.60 -1.35
CA VAL A 655 -20.06 7.05 -1.34
C VAL A 655 -19.87 7.63 -2.74
N ALA A 656 -19.56 6.77 -3.73
CA ALA A 656 -19.52 7.16 -5.14
C ALA A 656 -19.76 5.93 -6.01
N GLN A 657 -20.37 6.12 -7.17
CA GLN A 657 -20.74 5.05 -8.09
C GLN A 657 -20.62 5.51 -9.54
N GLY A 658 -20.07 4.65 -10.41
CA GLY A 658 -20.02 4.90 -11.84
C GLY A 658 -21.39 4.75 -12.52
N THR A 659 -21.66 5.62 -13.47
CA THR A 659 -22.90 5.60 -14.27
C THR A 659 -22.78 4.69 -15.50
N GLN A 660 -21.57 4.56 -16.03
CA GLN A 660 -21.27 3.73 -17.21
C GLN A 660 -20.99 2.28 -16.82
N ALA A 661 -21.56 1.36 -17.58
CA ALA A 661 -21.32 -0.06 -17.41
C ALA A 661 -20.09 -0.49 -18.22
N VAL A 662 -19.15 -1.15 -17.56
CA VAL A 662 -17.96 -1.76 -18.18
C VAL A 662 -18.12 -3.27 -18.22
N ALA A 663 -17.50 -3.94 -19.20
CA ALA A 663 -17.46 -5.39 -19.20
C ALA A 663 -16.57 -5.89 -18.06
N MET A 664 -16.91 -7.01 -17.45
CA MET A 664 -16.03 -7.63 -16.45
C MET A 664 -14.72 -8.04 -17.10
N GLY A 665 -13.60 -7.73 -16.43
CA GLY A 665 -12.25 -7.91 -16.96
C GLY A 665 -11.78 -6.79 -17.88
N SER A 666 -12.57 -5.72 -18.10
CA SER A 666 -12.08 -4.49 -18.70
C SER A 666 -10.96 -3.89 -17.85
N GLU A 667 -9.93 -3.36 -18.51
CA GLU A 667 -8.83 -2.69 -17.81
C GLU A 667 -9.18 -1.26 -17.45
N LEU A 668 -8.74 -0.86 -16.27
CA LEU A 668 -9.05 0.44 -15.69
C LEU A 668 -7.78 1.10 -15.17
N VAL A 669 -7.80 2.42 -15.12
CA VAL A 669 -6.71 3.25 -14.63
C VAL A 669 -7.19 4.00 -13.40
N GLY A 670 -6.52 3.79 -12.28
CA GLY A 670 -6.71 4.60 -11.08
C GLY A 670 -5.82 5.83 -11.13
N GLN A 671 -6.27 6.92 -10.54
CA GLN A 671 -5.42 8.04 -10.17
C GLN A 671 -5.82 8.54 -8.79
N GLY A 672 -4.91 8.42 -7.82
CA GLY A 672 -5.17 8.77 -6.44
C GLY A 672 -4.14 9.73 -5.89
N GLY A 673 -4.50 10.41 -4.79
CA GLY A 673 -3.55 11.23 -4.05
C GLY A 673 -4.22 12.22 -3.11
N PHE A 674 -3.43 13.17 -2.64
CA PHE A 674 -3.84 14.12 -1.61
C PHE A 674 -3.63 15.55 -2.08
N SER A 675 -4.29 16.51 -1.43
CA SER A 675 -3.90 17.91 -1.56
C SER A 675 -2.49 18.11 -1.00
N VAL A 676 -1.71 19.00 -1.63
CA VAL A 676 -0.30 19.24 -1.29
C VAL A 676 -0.19 19.82 0.13
N LEU A 677 0.74 19.30 0.93
CA LEU A 677 1.04 19.86 2.26
C LEU A 677 1.51 21.31 2.13
N GLY A 678 0.84 22.23 2.84
CA GLY A 678 1.12 23.67 2.78
C GLY A 678 0.31 24.47 1.76
N ASP A 679 -0.48 23.79 0.91
CA ASP A 679 -1.44 24.36 -0.05
C ASP A 679 -2.61 23.38 -0.29
N ALA A 680 -3.49 23.27 0.72
CA ALA A 680 -4.51 22.22 0.72
C ALA A 680 -5.68 22.46 -0.25
N SER A 681 -5.82 23.67 -0.81
CA SER A 681 -6.96 24.06 -1.65
C SER A 681 -6.65 24.22 -3.14
N GLN A 682 -5.38 24.39 -3.54
CA GLN A 682 -5.07 24.74 -4.93
C GLN A 682 -4.32 23.66 -5.72
N GLN A 683 -3.62 22.72 -5.05
CA GLN A 683 -2.77 21.74 -5.73
C GLN A 683 -2.97 20.30 -5.24
N TRP A 684 -2.77 19.35 -6.14
CA TRP A 684 -2.88 17.92 -5.90
C TRP A 684 -1.54 17.21 -6.16
N ASP A 685 -1.19 16.31 -5.26
CA ASP A 685 -0.08 15.36 -5.41
C ASP A 685 -0.67 13.99 -5.76
N LEU A 686 -0.76 13.71 -7.08
CA LEU A 686 -1.44 12.53 -7.63
C LEU A 686 -0.44 11.54 -8.25
N ASN A 687 -0.76 10.25 -8.12
CA ASN A 687 -0.10 9.15 -8.78
C ASN A 687 -1.13 8.30 -9.55
N SER A 688 -0.72 7.73 -10.68
CA SER A 688 -1.53 6.80 -11.46
C SER A 688 -1.28 5.35 -11.03
N ASP A 689 -2.35 4.58 -10.90
CA ASP A 689 -2.36 3.17 -10.53
C ASP A 689 -2.82 2.34 -11.74
N ALA A 690 -1.97 1.41 -12.20
CA ALA A 690 -2.23 0.60 -13.39
C ALA A 690 -2.61 -0.85 -13.06
N SER A 691 -3.01 -1.14 -11.82
CA SER A 691 -3.33 -2.48 -11.31
C SER A 691 -4.82 -2.88 -11.43
N HIS A 692 -5.71 -1.94 -11.80
CA HIS A 692 -7.15 -2.15 -11.79
C HIS A 692 -7.69 -2.89 -13.02
N VAL A 693 -8.69 -3.73 -12.75
CA VAL A 693 -9.48 -4.53 -13.66
C VAL A 693 -10.92 -4.57 -13.12
N ALA A 694 -11.88 -4.37 -14.02
CA ALA A 694 -13.30 -4.43 -13.70
C ALA A 694 -13.68 -5.80 -13.11
N GLY A 695 -14.28 -5.81 -11.92
CA GLY A 695 -14.64 -7.03 -11.18
C GLY A 695 -13.66 -7.40 -10.05
N GLN A 696 -12.55 -6.68 -9.90
CA GLN A 696 -11.69 -6.81 -8.71
C GLN A 696 -12.35 -6.24 -7.46
N ALA A 697 -12.15 -6.89 -6.31
CA ALA A 697 -12.39 -6.25 -5.01
C ALA A 697 -11.08 -5.63 -4.51
N THR A 698 -11.13 -4.36 -4.10
CA THR A 698 -9.93 -3.61 -3.71
C THR A 698 -10.15 -2.88 -2.38
N ALA A 699 -9.23 -3.03 -1.43
CA ALA A 699 -9.11 -2.10 -0.31
C ALA A 699 -8.17 -0.95 -0.68
N ILE A 700 -8.58 0.28 -0.39
CA ILE A 700 -7.77 1.49 -0.52
C ILE A 700 -7.33 1.88 0.89
N GLY A 701 -6.11 1.49 1.26
CA GLY A 701 -5.55 1.81 2.57
C GLY A 701 -5.04 3.24 2.61
N ILE A 702 -5.66 4.09 3.42
CA ILE A 702 -5.23 5.48 3.66
C ILE A 702 -4.40 5.54 4.94
N SER A 703 -3.17 6.04 4.85
CA SER A 703 -2.30 6.35 5.99
C SER A 703 -2.00 7.84 6.00
N ALA A 704 -2.76 8.59 6.80
CA ALA A 704 -2.50 9.99 7.09
C ALA A 704 -1.84 10.11 8.47
N GLY A 705 -0.55 10.39 8.52
CA GLY A 705 0.19 10.44 9.78
C GLY A 705 0.34 9.07 10.47
N GLY A 706 0.25 7.97 9.70
CA GLY A 706 0.47 6.59 10.16
C GLY A 706 -0.81 5.82 10.55
N ILE A 707 -0.63 4.54 10.93
CA ILE A 707 -1.71 3.64 11.39
C ILE A 707 -1.59 3.43 12.90
N SER A 708 -2.69 3.55 13.63
CA SER A 708 -2.70 3.40 15.09
C SER A 708 -2.89 1.95 15.55
N ALA A 709 -2.42 1.67 16.76
CA ALA A 709 -2.74 0.45 17.50
C ALA A 709 -4.25 0.21 17.56
N ARG A 710 -5.01 1.24 17.95
CA ARG A 710 -6.46 1.14 18.14
C ARG A 710 -7.19 0.85 16.83
N GLN A 711 -6.71 1.36 15.70
CA GLN A 711 -7.25 1.04 14.37
C GLN A 711 -7.08 -0.45 14.06
N LEU A 712 -5.90 -1.01 14.31
CA LEU A 712 -5.63 -2.45 14.13
C LEU A 712 -6.43 -3.31 15.12
N ASP A 713 -6.57 -2.88 16.38
CA ASP A 713 -7.37 -3.58 17.39
C ASP A 713 -8.86 -3.56 17.05
N ALA A 714 -9.40 -2.42 16.62
CA ALA A 714 -10.79 -2.33 16.19
C ALA A 714 -11.05 -3.21 14.96
N LEU A 715 -10.10 -3.28 14.02
CA LEU A 715 -10.18 -4.19 12.87
C LEU A 715 -10.14 -5.66 13.33
N LYS A 716 -9.27 -5.98 14.29
CA LYS A 716 -9.19 -7.30 14.92
C LYS A 716 -10.51 -7.68 15.60
N GLU A 717 -11.09 -6.78 16.39
CA GLU A 717 -12.39 -6.95 17.06
C GLU A 717 -13.51 -7.20 16.03
N ARG A 718 -13.52 -6.46 14.91
CA ARG A 718 -14.49 -6.70 13.82
C ARG A 718 -14.33 -8.08 13.18
N LEU A 719 -13.10 -8.51 12.95
CA LEU A 719 -12.82 -9.86 12.46
C LEU A 719 -13.25 -10.92 13.49
N GLU A 720 -12.96 -10.75 14.78
CA GLU A 720 -13.46 -11.67 15.84
C GLU A 720 -14.98 -11.73 15.90
N GLN A 721 -15.65 -10.59 15.75
CA GLN A 721 -17.10 -10.55 15.72
C GLN A 721 -17.65 -11.30 14.51
N ALA A 722 -17.09 -11.06 13.32
CA ALA A 722 -17.47 -11.77 12.11
C ALA A 722 -17.24 -13.27 12.27
N LYS A 723 -16.12 -13.67 12.86
CA LYS A 723 -15.82 -15.05 13.23
C LYS A 723 -16.87 -15.64 14.16
N GLY A 724 -17.22 -14.96 15.25
CA GLY A 724 -18.22 -15.42 16.21
C GLY A 724 -19.61 -15.63 15.58
N LEU A 725 -20.05 -14.69 14.73
CA LEU A 725 -21.30 -14.82 13.96
C LEU A 725 -21.24 -16.05 13.04
N LEU A 726 -20.12 -16.20 12.33
CA LEU A 726 -19.84 -17.35 11.48
C LEU A 726 -19.53 -18.64 12.25
N GLN A 727 -19.38 -18.66 13.58
CA GLN A 727 -19.37 -19.89 14.41
C GLN A 727 -20.77 -20.27 14.87
N ALA A 728 -21.64 -19.27 15.00
CA ALA A 728 -22.97 -19.39 15.55
C ALA A 728 -24.06 -19.71 14.50
N GLY A 729 -23.71 -19.81 13.22
CA GLY A 729 -24.69 -20.01 12.14
C GLY A 729 -25.33 -18.72 11.63
N SER A 730 -24.91 -17.56 12.16
CA SER A 730 -25.53 -16.29 11.84
C SER A 730 -24.78 -15.54 10.74
N VAL A 731 -25.52 -15.12 9.73
CA VAL A 731 -25.07 -14.19 8.69
C VAL A 731 -25.69 -12.80 8.83
N GLU A 732 -26.42 -12.57 9.94
CA GLU A 732 -27.08 -11.29 10.19
C GLU A 732 -26.03 -10.17 10.32
N GLY A 733 -26.12 -9.17 9.44
CA GLY A 733 -25.16 -8.06 9.39
C GLY A 733 -23.79 -8.39 8.76
N LEU A 734 -23.61 -9.59 8.20
CA LEU A 734 -22.45 -9.96 7.39
C LEU A 734 -22.75 -9.76 5.91
N THR A 735 -22.05 -8.82 5.29
CA THR A 735 -22.05 -8.63 3.84
C THR A 735 -20.72 -9.13 3.25
N GLY A 736 -20.74 -9.48 1.96
CA GLY A 736 -19.51 -9.80 1.22
C GLY A 736 -18.48 -8.66 1.31
N GLU A 737 -18.96 -7.43 1.17
CA GLU A 737 -18.17 -6.20 1.36
C GLU A 737 -17.55 -6.13 2.75
N ARG A 738 -18.30 -6.41 3.82
CA ARG A 738 -17.80 -6.32 5.19
C ARG A 738 -16.67 -7.32 5.44
N LEU A 739 -16.88 -8.57 5.09
CA LEU A 739 -15.91 -9.64 5.31
C LEU A 739 -14.65 -9.45 4.45
N SER A 740 -14.84 -9.28 3.14
CA SER A 740 -13.72 -9.13 2.20
C SER A 740 -12.98 -7.83 2.40
N GLY A 741 -13.70 -6.74 2.59
CA GLY A 741 -13.15 -5.43 2.80
C GLY A 741 -12.34 -5.36 4.08
N ASP A 742 -12.80 -5.96 5.20
CA ASP A 742 -12.02 -6.01 6.44
C ASP A 742 -10.74 -6.87 6.26
N LEU A 743 -10.81 -8.01 5.57
CA LEU A 743 -9.64 -8.85 5.28
C LEU A 743 -8.61 -8.14 4.41
N LEU A 744 -9.04 -7.51 3.31
CA LEU A 744 -8.14 -6.76 2.43
C LEU A 744 -7.56 -5.52 3.14
N THR A 745 -8.37 -4.83 3.94
CA THR A 745 -7.93 -3.69 4.76
C THR A 745 -6.87 -4.11 5.78
N ALA A 746 -7.01 -5.30 6.39
CA ALA A 746 -6.04 -5.80 7.37
C ALA A 746 -4.65 -5.96 6.77
N VAL A 747 -4.54 -6.41 5.52
CA VAL A 747 -3.26 -6.60 4.85
C VAL A 747 -2.60 -5.26 4.56
N ILE A 748 -3.33 -4.32 3.95
CA ILE A 748 -2.75 -3.01 3.56
C ILE A 748 -2.39 -2.16 4.79
N TRP A 749 -3.23 -2.16 5.84
CA TRP A 749 -2.89 -1.47 7.10
C TRP A 749 -1.72 -2.13 7.82
N SER A 750 -1.60 -3.46 7.77
CA SER A 750 -0.44 -4.16 8.32
C SER A 750 0.85 -3.80 7.59
N TRP A 751 0.79 -3.58 6.27
CA TRP A 751 1.94 -3.10 5.50
C TRP A 751 2.37 -1.70 5.97
N PHE A 752 1.45 -0.73 6.08
CA PHE A 752 1.76 0.61 6.60
C PHE A 752 2.27 0.58 8.05
N ALA A 753 1.69 -0.26 8.92
CA ALA A 753 2.15 -0.40 10.29
C ALA A 753 3.56 -1.02 10.37
N ALA A 754 3.88 -1.97 9.47
CA ALA A 754 5.20 -2.58 9.39
C ALA A 754 6.27 -1.62 8.86
N THR A 755 5.93 -0.75 7.90
CA THR A 755 6.84 0.30 7.42
C THR A 755 7.10 1.35 8.50
N GLU A 756 6.07 1.86 9.17
CA GLU A 756 6.22 2.82 10.27
C GLU A 756 7.06 2.23 11.43
N SER A 757 6.79 0.97 11.80
CA SER A 757 7.54 0.30 12.85
C SER A 757 9.02 0.21 12.49
N HIS A 758 9.36 -0.20 11.27
CA HIS A 758 10.74 -0.26 10.82
C HIS A 758 11.42 1.11 10.86
N SER A 759 10.75 2.15 10.38
CA SER A 759 11.24 3.52 10.40
C SER A 759 11.60 4.01 11.80
N ARG A 760 10.70 3.81 12.77
CA ARG A 760 10.94 4.19 14.17
C ARG A 760 12.15 3.46 14.76
N LEU A 761 12.40 2.22 14.33
CA LEU A 761 13.53 1.40 14.77
C LEU A 761 14.86 1.79 14.11
N SER A 762 14.84 2.25 12.86
CA SER A 762 16.06 2.47 12.05
C SER A 762 16.54 3.92 12.02
N GLN A 763 15.64 4.90 12.14
CA GLN A 763 15.97 6.33 11.93
C GLN A 763 17.10 6.84 12.84
N ASN A 764 17.09 6.49 14.13
CA ASN A 764 18.08 6.99 15.09
C ASN A 764 19.49 6.48 14.77
N ALA A 765 19.61 5.17 14.50
CA ALA A 765 20.88 4.57 14.11
C ALA A 765 21.37 5.10 12.75
N ALA A 766 20.44 5.52 11.88
CA ALA A 766 20.77 6.13 10.60
C ALA A 766 21.08 7.63 10.69
N GLY A 767 20.98 8.28 11.86
CA GLY A 767 21.14 9.74 12.00
C GLY A 767 20.05 10.54 11.30
N MET A 768 18.85 9.97 11.18
CA MET A 768 17.70 10.53 10.45
C MET A 768 16.58 10.90 11.41
N VAL A 769 15.77 11.86 10.99
CA VAL A 769 14.43 12.10 11.55
C VAL A 769 13.42 11.73 10.49
N GLU A 770 12.38 11.01 10.89
CA GLU A 770 11.29 10.62 10.03
C GLU A 770 9.92 10.75 10.71
N ASN A 771 8.93 11.24 9.95
CA ASN A 771 7.51 11.13 10.27
C ASN A 771 6.70 10.62 9.07
N PRO A 772 5.65 9.80 9.29
CA PRO A 772 4.71 9.42 8.23
C PRO A 772 4.00 10.65 7.64
N GLY A 773 3.92 10.73 6.31
CA GLY A 773 3.17 11.76 5.59
C GLY A 773 1.74 11.32 5.26
N LEU A 774 1.22 11.86 4.14
CA LEU A 774 -0.05 11.43 3.53
C LEU A 774 0.26 10.39 2.46
N SER A 775 -0.22 9.16 2.65
CA SER A 775 0.06 8.02 1.75
C SER A 775 -1.20 7.18 1.53
N TYR A 776 -1.27 6.53 0.37
CA TYR A 776 -2.27 5.48 0.12
C TYR A 776 -1.67 4.30 -0.64
N GLY A 777 -2.30 3.14 -0.48
CA GLY A 777 -1.97 1.94 -1.22
C GLY A 777 -3.21 1.09 -1.48
N LEU A 778 -3.10 0.19 -2.44
CA LEU A 778 -4.17 -0.67 -2.91
C LEU A 778 -3.85 -2.12 -2.55
N PHE A 779 -4.87 -2.87 -2.16
CA PHE A 779 -4.78 -4.31 -2.02
C PHE A 779 -5.96 -4.99 -2.70
N HIS A 780 -5.66 -5.76 -3.74
CA HIS A 780 -6.65 -6.36 -4.64
C HIS A 780 -6.81 -7.85 -4.37
N ALA A 781 -8.05 -8.33 -4.38
CA ALA A 781 -8.36 -9.66 -4.85
C ALA A 781 -8.36 -9.62 -6.38
N VAL A 782 -7.39 -10.29 -7.02
CA VAL A 782 -7.09 -10.11 -8.44
C VAL A 782 -8.15 -10.76 -9.32
N ALA A 783 -8.63 -10.02 -10.32
CA ALA A 783 -9.40 -10.52 -11.44
C ALA A 783 -8.50 -10.42 -12.68
N GLN A 784 -8.15 -11.56 -13.28
CA GLN A 784 -7.23 -11.66 -14.40
C GLN A 784 -8.02 -11.97 -15.68
N PRO A 785 -8.14 -11.03 -16.62
CA PRO A 785 -8.85 -11.27 -17.87
C PRO A 785 -8.04 -12.14 -18.83
N VAL A 786 -8.73 -13.01 -19.55
CA VAL A 786 -8.17 -13.83 -20.64
C VAL A 786 -8.83 -13.40 -21.95
N TYR A 787 -8.02 -12.86 -22.86
CA TYR A 787 -8.47 -12.33 -24.15
C TYR A 787 -8.42 -13.37 -25.26
N SER A 788 -9.41 -13.32 -26.15
CA SER A 788 -9.38 -14.00 -27.45
C SER A 788 -9.85 -13.01 -28.51
N TRP A 789 -8.98 -12.68 -29.47
CA TRP A 789 -9.24 -11.68 -30.53
C TRP A 789 -9.89 -10.38 -30.02
N GLY A 790 -9.34 -9.80 -28.94
CA GLY A 790 -9.83 -8.55 -28.35
C GLY A 790 -11.17 -8.65 -27.61
N VAL A 791 -11.62 -9.86 -27.24
CA VAL A 791 -12.78 -10.09 -26.36
C VAL A 791 -12.33 -10.73 -25.05
N VAL A 792 -12.79 -10.21 -23.91
CA VAL A 792 -12.54 -10.78 -22.58
C VAL A 792 -13.42 -12.03 -22.40
N ARG A 793 -12.91 -13.18 -22.83
CA ARG A 793 -13.71 -14.41 -22.86
C ARG A 793 -13.97 -14.98 -21.47
N ARG A 794 -12.97 -14.93 -20.59
CA ARG A 794 -13.09 -15.36 -19.21
C ARG A 794 -12.26 -14.47 -18.29
N VAL A 795 -12.64 -14.41 -17.03
CA VAL A 795 -11.93 -13.70 -15.97
C VAL A 795 -11.63 -14.68 -14.84
N GLU A 796 -10.36 -14.85 -14.52
CA GLU A 796 -9.83 -15.78 -13.51
C GLU A 796 -9.47 -15.05 -12.21
N PHE A 797 -9.34 -15.78 -11.09
CA PHE A 797 -9.04 -15.20 -9.78
C PHE A 797 -7.80 -15.84 -9.13
N PRO A 798 -6.60 -15.53 -9.63
CA PRO A 798 -5.40 -16.31 -9.35
C PRO A 798 -4.77 -16.03 -7.97
N GLY A 799 -5.16 -14.94 -7.31
CA GLY A 799 -4.55 -14.53 -6.05
C GLY A 799 -4.78 -13.07 -5.67
N VAL A 800 -3.80 -12.49 -5.00
CA VAL A 800 -3.86 -11.13 -4.44
C VAL A 800 -2.69 -10.28 -4.90
N ASN A 801 -2.89 -8.97 -4.98
CA ASN A 801 -1.89 -8.00 -5.39
C ASN A 801 -1.89 -6.81 -4.45
N ILE A 802 -0.72 -6.39 -4.00
CA ILE A 802 -0.52 -5.11 -3.32
C ILE A 802 0.10 -4.13 -4.31
N ASP A 803 -0.37 -2.89 -4.35
CA ASP A 803 0.15 -1.82 -5.19
C ASP A 803 0.23 -0.53 -4.37
N ILE A 804 1.42 -0.03 -4.10
CA ILE A 804 1.66 1.19 -3.33
C ILE A 804 2.01 2.32 -4.30
N GLY A 805 0.98 2.89 -4.91
CA GLY A 805 1.11 3.98 -5.87
C GLY A 805 1.53 5.33 -5.27
N HIS A 806 1.35 5.55 -3.97
CA HIS A 806 1.63 6.85 -3.33
C HIS A 806 2.10 6.70 -1.88
N MET A 807 3.41 6.85 -1.66
CA MET A 807 4.01 6.92 -0.34
C MET A 807 4.77 8.23 -0.17
N ARG A 808 4.45 8.97 0.89
CA ARG A 808 5.15 10.19 1.30
C ARG A 808 5.67 10.05 2.71
N ASN A 809 6.98 10.18 2.86
CA ASN A 809 7.65 10.18 4.16
C ASN A 809 8.39 11.51 4.35
N LEU A 810 8.14 12.15 5.49
CA LEU A 810 8.82 13.37 5.89
C LEU A 810 10.12 12.96 6.55
N ALA A 811 11.23 13.07 5.83
CA ALA A 811 12.51 12.56 6.31
C ALA A 811 13.65 13.51 5.96
N TRP A 812 14.57 13.68 6.91
CA TRP A 812 15.80 14.44 6.69
C TRP A 812 16.90 14.03 7.67
N SER A 813 18.16 14.26 7.28
CA SER A 813 19.32 14.00 8.13
C SER A 813 19.35 14.98 9.31
N GLN A 814 19.62 14.46 10.51
CA GLN A 814 19.77 15.27 11.72
C GLN A 814 20.90 16.30 11.57
N SER A 815 21.96 15.95 10.83
CA SER A 815 23.14 16.80 10.58
C SER A 815 23.02 17.66 9.32
N ASN A 816 21.88 17.62 8.62
CA ASN A 816 21.65 18.27 7.33
C ASN A 816 22.49 17.69 6.18
N ASP A 817 22.85 16.40 6.24
CA ASP A 817 23.57 15.71 5.19
C ASP A 817 22.62 15.14 4.12
N LYS A 818 22.70 15.70 2.90
CA LYS A 818 21.89 15.27 1.76
C LYS A 818 22.26 13.87 1.27
N ALA A 819 23.55 13.51 1.26
CA ALA A 819 23.99 12.20 0.79
C ALA A 819 23.47 11.08 1.71
N GLN A 820 23.54 11.31 3.03
CA GLN A 820 22.95 10.44 4.04
C GLN A 820 21.43 10.27 3.83
N TRP A 821 20.71 11.38 3.56
CA TRP A 821 19.27 11.33 3.28
C TRP A 821 18.93 10.54 2.01
N VAL A 822 19.68 10.75 0.91
CA VAL A 822 19.49 9.99 -0.34
C VAL A 822 19.73 8.49 -0.11
N ALA A 823 20.80 8.13 0.58
CA ALA A 823 21.11 6.73 0.90
C ALA A 823 20.01 6.10 1.77
N TYR A 824 19.52 6.82 2.77
CA TYR A 824 18.43 6.37 3.63
C TYR A 824 17.13 6.13 2.85
N ASN A 825 16.77 7.03 1.93
CA ASN A 825 15.57 6.87 1.10
C ASN A 825 15.65 5.63 0.19
N ARG A 826 16.81 5.39 -0.43
CA ARG A 826 17.02 4.19 -1.26
C ARG A 826 16.90 2.91 -0.43
N MET A 827 17.56 2.84 0.73
CA MET A 827 17.49 1.70 1.64
C MET A 827 16.05 1.43 2.09
N ARG A 828 15.34 2.48 2.50
CA ARG A 828 13.96 2.38 2.97
C ARG A 828 13.01 1.89 1.86
N GLY A 829 13.12 2.41 0.65
CA GLY A 829 12.31 1.93 -0.46
C GLY A 829 12.53 0.43 -0.70
N GLN A 830 13.77 -0.04 -0.75
CA GLN A 830 14.04 -1.47 -0.92
C GLN A 830 13.41 -2.34 0.19
N TYR A 831 13.48 -1.90 1.44
CA TYR A 831 12.81 -2.58 2.56
C TYR A 831 11.29 -2.60 2.40
N MET A 832 10.68 -1.46 2.06
CA MET A 832 9.25 -1.36 1.81
C MET A 832 8.80 -2.27 0.67
N SER A 833 9.59 -2.39 -0.40
CA SER A 833 9.27 -3.32 -1.49
C SER A 833 9.41 -4.77 -1.06
N ALA A 834 10.31 -5.11 -0.14
CA ALA A 834 10.35 -6.45 0.43
C ALA A 834 9.07 -6.76 1.24
N LEU A 835 8.49 -5.79 1.94
CA LEU A 835 7.22 -5.96 2.64
C LEU A 835 6.05 -6.28 1.69
N GLU A 836 6.12 -5.87 0.42
CA GLU A 836 5.04 -6.09 -0.56
C GLU A 836 4.80 -7.58 -0.87
N HIS A 837 5.83 -8.44 -0.82
CA HIS A 837 5.62 -9.88 -0.91
C HIS A 837 5.45 -10.52 0.47
N ALA A 838 6.21 -10.05 1.45
CA ALA A 838 6.32 -10.74 2.71
C ALA A 838 5.11 -10.53 3.64
N VAL A 839 4.43 -9.38 3.58
CA VAL A 839 3.18 -9.16 4.34
C VAL A 839 2.07 -10.08 3.83
N PRO A 840 1.75 -10.14 2.52
CA PRO A 840 0.79 -11.11 1.99
C PRO A 840 1.19 -12.56 2.28
N GLU A 841 2.45 -12.96 2.05
CA GLU A 841 2.91 -14.33 2.36
C GLU A 841 2.65 -14.69 3.81
N ARG A 842 3.03 -13.80 4.73
CA ARG A 842 2.83 -14.06 6.15
C ARG A 842 1.35 -14.10 6.53
N PHE A 843 0.50 -13.32 5.86
CA PHE A 843 -0.92 -13.23 6.15
C PHE A 843 -1.68 -14.47 5.62
N PHE A 844 -1.44 -14.86 4.36
CA PHE A 844 -2.20 -15.90 3.67
C PHE A 844 -1.61 -17.30 3.78
N ASN A 845 -0.30 -17.45 3.98
CA ASN A 845 0.30 -18.78 4.11
C ASN A 845 0.09 -19.35 5.51
N ASP A 846 -0.26 -20.63 5.58
CA ASP A 846 -0.44 -21.37 6.82
C ASP A 846 0.76 -22.31 7.07
N PRO A 847 1.64 -22.02 8.05
CA PRO A 847 2.78 -22.87 8.39
C PRO A 847 2.39 -24.28 8.87
N ALA A 848 1.12 -24.51 9.23
CA ALA A 848 0.62 -25.84 9.55
C ALA A 848 0.33 -26.70 8.32
N LYS A 849 0.21 -26.09 7.13
CA LYS A 849 -0.14 -26.76 5.86
C LYS A 849 1.00 -26.73 4.85
N CYS A 850 1.95 -25.82 5.01
CA CYS A 850 3.07 -25.70 4.10
C CYS A 850 4.31 -25.14 4.80
N ASN A 851 5.48 -25.42 4.25
CA ASN A 851 6.75 -24.89 4.70
C ASN A 851 6.97 -23.49 4.13
N LEU A 852 7.06 -22.48 5.01
CA LEU A 852 7.42 -21.13 4.60
C LEU A 852 8.81 -21.13 3.95
N ALA A 853 8.96 -20.35 2.88
CA ALA A 853 10.26 -20.17 2.23
C ALA A 853 11.31 -19.67 3.23
N GLY A 854 12.48 -20.34 3.26
CA GLY A 854 13.55 -20.01 4.19
C GLY A 854 13.30 -20.45 5.65
N SER A 855 12.32 -21.33 5.91
CA SER A 855 12.13 -21.91 7.25
C SER A 855 13.39 -22.64 7.70
N ALA A 856 13.94 -22.26 8.86
CA ALA A 856 15.09 -22.94 9.45
C ALA A 856 14.80 -24.39 9.85
N ASN A 857 13.53 -24.71 10.12
CA ASN A 857 13.07 -26.05 10.50
C ASN A 857 11.83 -26.40 9.66
N PRO A 858 11.99 -26.84 8.40
CA PRO A 858 10.87 -27.29 7.60
C PRO A 858 10.27 -28.58 8.20
N VAL A 859 8.95 -28.66 8.25
CA VAL A 859 8.22 -29.84 8.68
C VAL A 859 8.22 -30.85 7.54
N ALA A 860 8.81 -32.02 7.77
CA ALA A 860 8.85 -33.10 6.79
C ALA A 860 7.43 -33.53 6.38
N GLY A 861 7.20 -33.69 5.07
CA GLY A 861 5.91 -34.10 4.51
C GLY A 861 4.96 -32.95 4.12
N LEU A 862 5.22 -31.71 4.56
CA LEU A 862 4.46 -30.54 4.08
C LEU A 862 5.07 -29.98 2.79
N PRO A 863 4.24 -29.56 1.81
CA PRO A 863 4.72 -28.87 0.61
C PRO A 863 5.25 -27.47 0.93
N ASP A 864 6.02 -26.87 0.03
CA ASP A 864 6.41 -25.46 0.15
C ASP A 864 5.19 -24.53 0.01
N CYS A 865 5.16 -23.46 0.80
CA CYS A 865 4.11 -22.46 0.69
C CYS A 865 4.24 -21.68 -0.62
N PRO A 866 3.11 -21.22 -1.19
CA PRO A 866 3.12 -20.22 -2.24
C PRO A 866 3.97 -19.01 -1.84
N GLN A 867 4.92 -18.66 -2.70
CA GLN A 867 5.76 -17.49 -2.51
C GLN A 867 5.18 -16.32 -3.30
N GLY A 868 5.09 -15.17 -2.64
CA GLY A 868 4.83 -13.90 -3.26
C GLY A 868 6.08 -13.36 -3.95
N ILE A 869 5.87 -12.36 -4.80
CA ILE A 869 6.89 -11.64 -5.56
C ILE A 869 6.73 -10.15 -5.31
N SER A 870 7.84 -9.43 -5.21
CA SER A 870 7.93 -7.97 -5.32
C SER A 870 9.16 -7.63 -6.15
N ALA A 871 9.38 -6.36 -6.50
CA ALA A 871 10.54 -5.95 -7.31
C ALA A 871 11.86 -6.46 -6.71
N MET A 872 12.04 -6.29 -5.38
CA MET A 872 13.25 -6.74 -4.69
C MET A 872 13.38 -8.26 -4.65
N LYS A 873 12.29 -9.00 -4.45
CA LYS A 873 12.34 -10.46 -4.47
C LYS A 873 12.62 -11.00 -5.88
N ALA A 874 12.08 -10.37 -6.92
CA ALA A 874 12.33 -10.75 -8.29
C ALA A 874 13.81 -10.54 -8.69
N LEU A 875 14.41 -9.41 -8.33
CA LEU A 875 15.85 -9.17 -8.52
C LEU A 875 16.70 -10.22 -7.79
N GLY A 876 16.33 -10.54 -6.54
CA GLY A 876 17.00 -11.58 -5.75
C GLY A 876 16.95 -12.96 -6.42
N LEU A 877 15.76 -13.39 -6.85
CA LEU A 877 15.55 -14.67 -7.54
C LEU A 877 16.27 -14.74 -8.89
N ALA A 878 16.25 -13.66 -9.67
CA ALA A 878 17.00 -13.60 -10.93
C ALA A 878 18.52 -13.76 -10.69
N GLY A 879 19.04 -13.13 -9.64
CA GLY A 879 20.43 -13.31 -9.21
C GLY A 879 20.74 -14.75 -8.80
N GLN A 880 19.81 -15.45 -8.13
CA GLN A 880 19.97 -16.87 -7.78
C GLN A 880 19.96 -17.78 -9.00
N GLN A 881 19.23 -17.40 -10.04
CA GLN A 881 19.23 -18.07 -11.35
C GLN A 881 20.49 -17.77 -12.18
N GLY A 882 21.41 -16.95 -11.66
CA GLY A 882 22.63 -16.57 -12.35
C GLY A 882 22.41 -15.59 -13.51
N GLN A 883 21.27 -14.89 -13.56
CA GLN A 883 21.05 -13.85 -14.56
C GLN A 883 21.94 -12.63 -14.31
N LYS A 884 22.22 -11.87 -15.36
CA LYS A 884 22.77 -10.52 -15.19
C LYS A 884 21.73 -9.61 -14.55
N ILE A 885 22.18 -8.79 -13.60
CA ILE A 885 21.39 -7.69 -13.03
C ILE A 885 22.03 -6.40 -13.54
N TYR A 886 21.27 -5.65 -14.34
CA TYR A 886 21.69 -4.37 -14.91
C TYR A 886 21.28 -3.23 -13.98
N THR A 887 22.18 -2.30 -13.73
CA THR A 887 21.90 -0.97 -13.17
C THR A 887 22.27 0.06 -14.22
N ILE A 888 21.25 0.59 -14.88
CA ILE A 888 21.36 1.55 -15.97
C ILE A 888 21.21 2.95 -15.39
N THR A 889 22.32 3.66 -15.27
CA THR A 889 22.35 5.06 -14.84
C THR A 889 22.08 6.00 -16.01
N PRO A 890 21.68 7.27 -15.75
CA PRO A 890 21.53 8.27 -16.81
C PRO A 890 22.81 8.43 -17.65
N GLN A 891 23.98 8.34 -17.02
CA GLN A 891 25.28 8.42 -17.69
C GLN A 891 25.52 7.22 -18.60
N LEU A 892 25.20 6.00 -18.15
CA LEU A 892 25.33 4.80 -18.99
C LEU A 892 24.37 4.86 -20.18
N TYR A 893 23.11 5.27 -19.93
CA TYR A 893 22.10 5.40 -20.97
C TYR A 893 22.48 6.45 -22.02
N ALA A 894 23.05 7.59 -21.62
CA ALA A 894 23.55 8.59 -22.56
C ALA A 894 24.68 8.05 -23.47
N ASN A 895 25.53 7.16 -22.94
CA ASN A 895 26.60 6.52 -23.71
C ASN A 895 26.11 5.34 -24.56
N GLN A 896 25.02 4.69 -24.15
CA GLN A 896 24.42 3.51 -24.80
C GLN A 896 22.89 3.66 -24.94
N PRO A 897 22.39 4.57 -25.81
CA PRO A 897 20.96 4.89 -25.87
C PRO A 897 20.07 3.72 -26.32
N ASN A 898 20.66 2.69 -26.93
CA ASN A 898 19.95 1.50 -27.38
C ASN A 898 19.95 0.34 -26.36
N ILE A 899 20.52 0.52 -25.16
CA ILE A 899 20.71 -0.55 -24.17
C ILE A 899 19.42 -1.33 -23.87
N VAL A 900 18.28 -0.65 -23.73
CA VAL A 900 16.97 -1.30 -23.48
C VAL A 900 16.57 -2.25 -24.60
N ASN A 901 16.88 -1.89 -25.85
CA ASN A 901 16.50 -2.69 -27.00
C ASN A 901 17.54 -3.76 -27.37
N THR A 902 18.74 -3.70 -26.80
CA THR A 902 19.81 -4.67 -27.03
C THR A 902 19.90 -5.69 -25.91
N VAL A 903 19.97 -5.27 -24.65
CA VAL A 903 20.22 -6.18 -23.50
C VAL A 903 18.96 -6.62 -22.78
N LEU A 904 17.86 -5.87 -22.89
CA LEU A 904 16.58 -6.18 -22.23
C LEU A 904 15.54 -6.77 -23.18
N VAL A 905 15.97 -7.28 -24.34
CA VAL A 905 15.09 -7.76 -25.43
C VAL A 905 14.16 -8.92 -25.02
N ALA A 906 14.53 -9.67 -23.99
CA ALA A 906 13.73 -10.78 -23.46
C ALA A 906 12.48 -10.31 -22.69
N HIS A 907 12.46 -9.05 -22.24
CA HIS A 907 11.32 -8.48 -21.53
C HIS A 907 10.21 -8.04 -22.48
N SER A 908 8.99 -8.04 -21.95
CA SER A 908 7.81 -7.58 -22.70
C SER A 908 7.99 -6.15 -23.22
N PRO A 909 7.38 -5.80 -24.38
CA PRO A 909 7.42 -4.44 -24.91
C PRO A 909 6.95 -3.40 -23.90
N SER A 910 5.97 -3.75 -23.07
CA SER A 910 5.43 -2.93 -22.00
C SER A 910 6.47 -2.60 -20.93
N THR A 911 7.22 -3.61 -20.47
CA THR A 911 8.30 -3.43 -19.50
C THR A 911 9.41 -2.58 -20.09
N ARG A 912 9.84 -2.88 -21.33
CA ARG A 912 10.87 -2.10 -22.02
C ARG A 912 10.47 -0.64 -22.21
N ALA A 913 9.23 -0.36 -22.60
CA ALA A 913 8.73 1.01 -22.76
C ALA A 913 8.77 1.79 -21.44
N LYS A 914 8.37 1.17 -20.32
CA LYS A 914 8.46 1.80 -18.98
C LYS A 914 9.91 2.08 -18.57
N VAL A 915 10.80 1.12 -18.77
CA VAL A 915 12.24 1.28 -18.47
C VAL A 915 12.84 2.39 -19.33
N GLN A 916 12.55 2.39 -20.63
CA GLN A 916 13.01 3.40 -21.58
C GLN A 916 12.55 4.80 -21.16
N ALA A 917 11.24 4.99 -20.88
CA ALA A 917 10.69 6.27 -20.45
C ALA A 917 11.37 6.79 -19.17
N ALA A 918 11.58 5.92 -18.18
CA ALA A 918 12.29 6.30 -16.95
C ALA A 918 13.73 6.75 -17.20
N LEU A 919 14.46 6.08 -18.10
CA LEU A 919 15.82 6.43 -18.46
C LEU A 919 15.89 7.76 -19.25
N GLU A 920 14.92 8.00 -20.14
CA GLU A 920 14.77 9.26 -20.87
C GLU A 920 14.45 10.45 -19.94
N GLU A 921 13.75 10.20 -18.84
CA GLU A 921 13.53 11.17 -17.75
C GLU A 921 14.75 11.35 -16.82
N GLY A 922 15.88 10.70 -17.12
CA GLY A 922 17.11 10.81 -16.34
C GLY A 922 17.06 10.07 -15.00
N LYS A 923 16.23 9.02 -14.88
CA LYS A 923 16.20 8.15 -13.70
C LYS A 923 17.16 6.97 -13.87
N GLU A 924 17.55 6.38 -12.75
CA GLU A 924 18.35 5.14 -12.69
C GLU A 924 17.41 3.93 -12.67
N VAL A 925 17.68 2.91 -13.49
CA VAL A 925 16.89 1.68 -13.52
C VAL A 925 17.73 0.49 -13.10
N THR A 926 17.23 -0.35 -12.19
CA THR A 926 17.82 -1.67 -11.92
C THR A 926 16.85 -2.78 -12.31
N ILE A 927 17.28 -3.69 -13.20
CA ILE A 927 16.44 -4.73 -13.79
C ILE A 927 17.30 -5.97 -14.12
N HIS A 928 16.68 -7.16 -14.09
CA HIS A 928 17.34 -8.42 -14.47
C HIS A 928 17.30 -8.67 -15.98
N GLU A 929 18.11 -9.61 -16.47
CA GLU A 929 18.29 -9.88 -17.91
C GLU A 929 17.04 -10.44 -18.62
N ALA A 930 16.27 -11.30 -17.96
CA ALA A 930 15.12 -11.99 -18.55
C ALA A 930 14.03 -12.33 -17.51
N PRO A 931 12.75 -12.41 -17.92
CA PRO A 931 11.65 -12.74 -17.02
C PRO A 931 11.90 -13.99 -16.16
N ILE A 932 11.56 -13.91 -14.87
CA ILE A 932 11.62 -15.05 -13.95
C ILE A 932 10.23 -15.67 -13.79
N ALA A 933 10.17 -16.94 -13.38
CA ALA A 933 8.93 -17.61 -12.99
C ALA A 933 8.95 -17.97 -11.51
N GLN A 934 7.89 -17.63 -10.76
CA GLN A 934 7.74 -17.98 -9.34
C GLN A 934 6.26 -18.15 -8.98
N SER A 935 5.90 -19.30 -8.41
CA SER A 935 4.55 -19.59 -7.89
C SER A 935 3.41 -19.28 -8.88
N GLY A 936 3.64 -19.43 -10.19
CA GLY A 936 2.65 -19.11 -11.23
C GLY A 936 2.65 -17.67 -11.75
N TRP A 937 3.47 -16.77 -11.20
CA TRP A 937 3.77 -15.48 -11.79
C TRP A 937 5.00 -15.56 -12.70
N VAL A 938 4.97 -14.85 -13.83
CA VAL A 938 6.08 -14.74 -14.77
C VAL A 938 6.26 -13.27 -15.14
N GLY A 939 7.48 -12.75 -15.01
CA GLY A 939 7.77 -11.40 -15.47
C GLY A 939 9.04 -10.77 -14.93
N ALA A 940 9.16 -9.47 -15.18
CA ALA A 940 10.22 -8.61 -14.67
C ALA A 940 9.91 -8.02 -13.30
N GLY A 941 10.92 -7.84 -12.47
CA GLY A 941 10.87 -6.93 -11.33
C GLY A 941 12.03 -5.95 -11.46
N PHE A 942 11.74 -4.67 -11.29
CA PHE A 942 12.72 -3.61 -11.50
C PHE A 942 12.44 -2.40 -10.60
N THR A 943 13.49 -1.60 -10.39
CA THR A 943 13.41 -0.35 -9.62
C THR A 943 13.71 0.82 -10.52
N VAL A 944 12.98 1.92 -10.36
CA VAL A 944 13.29 3.23 -10.95
C VAL A 944 13.62 4.18 -9.82
N ILE A 945 14.81 4.79 -9.83
CA ILE A 945 15.30 5.64 -8.73
C ILE A 945 15.72 7.01 -9.27
N GLU A 946 15.28 8.07 -8.59
CA GLU A 946 15.82 9.41 -8.80
C GLU A 946 17.10 9.60 -7.97
N GLN A 947 18.25 9.75 -8.63
CA GLN A 947 19.55 9.78 -7.94
C GLN A 947 19.68 10.95 -6.95
N GLY A 948 19.07 12.10 -7.22
CA GLY A 948 19.21 13.31 -6.41
C GLY A 948 18.41 13.32 -5.10
N THR A 949 17.41 12.44 -4.98
CA THR A 949 16.47 12.39 -3.84
C THR A 949 16.37 11.00 -3.22
N GLY A 950 16.70 9.94 -3.96
CA GLY A 950 16.42 8.55 -3.57
C GLY A 950 14.94 8.16 -3.68
N ALA A 951 14.09 9.04 -4.25
CA ALA A 951 12.71 8.69 -4.57
C ALA A 951 12.68 7.52 -5.56
N GLY A 952 11.65 6.66 -5.46
CA GLY A 952 11.64 5.40 -6.19
C GLY A 952 10.27 4.88 -6.60
N ALA A 953 10.28 4.08 -7.66
CA ALA A 953 9.23 3.14 -8.02
C ALA A 953 9.80 1.72 -7.96
N TYR A 954 9.03 0.78 -7.41
CA TYR A 954 9.43 -0.61 -7.23
C TYR A 954 8.38 -1.48 -7.92
N THR A 955 8.64 -1.82 -9.17
CA THR A 955 7.61 -2.29 -10.08
C THR A 955 7.78 -3.77 -10.39
N ILE A 956 6.65 -4.48 -10.47
CA ILE A 956 6.58 -5.82 -11.04
C ILE A 956 5.79 -5.78 -12.36
N GLU A 957 6.17 -6.64 -13.29
CA GLU A 957 5.43 -6.84 -14.53
C GLU A 957 3.97 -7.26 -14.24
N GLY A 958 3.04 -6.66 -14.98
CA GLY A 958 1.60 -6.63 -14.67
C GLY A 958 1.10 -5.22 -14.33
N GLY A 959 2.00 -4.32 -13.94
CA GLY A 959 1.74 -2.88 -13.83
C GLY A 959 1.76 -2.31 -12.42
N SER A 960 1.81 -3.16 -11.38
CA SER A 960 1.80 -2.76 -9.97
C SER A 960 3.16 -2.25 -9.50
N ASN A 961 3.18 -1.18 -8.71
CA ASN A 961 4.31 -0.76 -7.87
C ASN A 961 4.21 -1.50 -6.54
N GLY A 962 4.59 -2.77 -6.53
CA GLY A 962 3.90 -3.70 -5.66
C GLY A 962 4.40 -5.13 -5.65
N GLY A 963 3.53 -5.98 -5.12
CA GLY A 963 3.77 -7.41 -4.97
C GLY A 963 2.56 -8.25 -5.36
N TRP A 964 2.82 -9.51 -5.71
CA TRP A 964 1.80 -10.47 -6.10
C TRP A 964 1.97 -11.77 -5.32
N LEU A 965 0.88 -12.40 -4.93
CA LEU A 965 0.89 -13.72 -4.30
C LEU A 965 -0.21 -14.59 -4.91
N LYS A 966 0.17 -15.78 -5.39
CA LYS A 966 -0.80 -16.81 -5.74
C LYS A 966 -1.50 -17.29 -4.49
N VAL A 967 -2.81 -17.20 -4.48
CA VAL A 967 -3.65 -17.76 -3.42
C VAL A 967 -4.82 -18.44 -4.11
N VAL A 968 -5.11 -19.69 -3.73
CA VAL A 968 -6.30 -20.41 -4.23
C VAL A 968 -7.53 -19.78 -3.59
N PHE A 969 -8.00 -18.66 -4.15
CA PHE A 969 -9.14 -17.91 -3.66
C PHE A 969 -10.42 -18.53 -4.22
N ALA A 970 -10.89 -19.60 -3.58
CA ALA A 970 -12.31 -19.93 -3.64
C ALA A 970 -13.14 -18.72 -3.13
N ILE A 971 -12.58 -17.96 -2.18
CA ILE A 971 -13.17 -16.76 -1.57
C ILE A 971 -13.34 -15.58 -2.57
N ALA A 972 -12.54 -15.39 -3.63
CA ALA A 972 -12.59 -14.15 -4.41
C ALA A 972 -13.88 -14.10 -5.23
N ILE A 973 -14.32 -15.27 -5.68
CA ILE A 973 -15.63 -15.45 -6.28
C ILE A 973 -16.73 -15.34 -5.25
N LEU A 974 -16.54 -15.82 -4.01
CA LEU A 974 -17.51 -15.60 -2.92
C LEU A 974 -17.69 -14.11 -2.62
N VAL A 975 -16.61 -13.34 -2.62
CA VAL A 975 -16.60 -11.88 -2.45
C VAL A 975 -17.40 -11.24 -3.58
N ILE A 976 -17.02 -11.53 -4.81
CA ILE A 976 -17.65 -11.07 -6.05
C ILE A 976 -19.14 -11.42 -6.04
N ALA A 977 -19.51 -12.68 -5.84
CA ALA A 977 -20.89 -13.14 -5.70
C ALA A 977 -21.67 -12.44 -4.59
N ALA A 978 -21.08 -12.25 -3.41
CA ALA A 978 -21.74 -11.58 -2.30
C ALA A 978 -21.94 -10.07 -2.53
N TYR A 979 -21.12 -9.42 -3.37
CA TYR A 979 -21.40 -8.09 -3.91
C TYR A 979 -22.57 -8.09 -4.90
N PHE A 980 -22.74 -9.15 -5.68
CA PHE A 980 -23.78 -9.26 -6.72
C PHE A 980 -25.17 -9.63 -6.18
N VAL A 981 -25.27 -10.41 -5.09
CA VAL A 981 -26.56 -10.87 -4.55
C VAL A 981 -27.29 -9.81 -3.69
N GLY A 982 -26.62 -8.73 -3.25
CA GLY A 982 -27.29 -7.60 -2.60
C GLY A 982 -28.40 -6.94 -3.45
N PHE A 983 -28.42 -7.23 -4.76
CA PHE A 983 -29.44 -6.81 -5.71
C PHE A 983 -30.68 -7.73 -5.76
N LEU A 984 -30.60 -8.96 -5.24
CA LEU A 984 -31.67 -9.97 -5.31
C LEU A 984 -32.29 -10.21 -3.91
N PHE A 985 -33.39 -9.51 -3.61
CA PHE A 985 -34.21 -9.73 -2.40
C PHE A 985 -35.07 -11.02 -2.50
N PHE A 986 -34.44 -12.20 -2.56
CA PHE A 986 -35.17 -13.49 -2.48
C PHE A 986 -34.70 -14.36 -1.31
N ALA A 987 -35.64 -14.68 -0.41
CA ALA A 987 -35.43 -15.42 0.84
C ALA A 987 -34.77 -16.80 0.67
N GLY A 988 -34.87 -17.43 -0.50
CA GLY A 988 -34.26 -18.73 -0.79
C GLY A 988 -32.73 -18.67 -1.01
N TYR A 989 -32.19 -17.54 -1.46
CA TYR A 989 -30.75 -17.37 -1.70
C TYR A 989 -29.97 -16.94 -0.46
N ILE A 990 -30.64 -16.41 0.58
CA ILE A 990 -30.01 -16.06 1.86
C ILE A 990 -29.46 -17.32 2.56
N GLY A 991 -30.19 -18.45 2.50
CA GLY A 991 -29.71 -19.73 3.01
C GLY A 991 -28.52 -20.31 2.23
N ALA A 992 -28.52 -20.13 0.90
CA ALA A 992 -27.39 -20.54 0.06
C ALA A 992 -26.16 -19.65 0.30
N LEU A 993 -26.33 -18.33 0.44
CA LEU A 993 -25.27 -17.39 0.84
C LEU A 993 -24.64 -17.76 2.20
N GLY A 994 -25.44 -18.20 3.18
CA GLY A 994 -24.93 -18.69 4.46
C GLY A 994 -24.11 -19.98 4.36
N ALA A 995 -24.48 -20.90 3.45
CA ALA A 995 -23.73 -22.11 3.15
C ALA A 995 -22.47 -21.87 2.29
N ILE A 996 -22.52 -20.84 1.43
CA ILE A 996 -21.49 -20.42 0.48
C ILE A 996 -20.40 -19.59 1.16
N LEU A 997 -20.76 -18.75 2.14
CA LEU A 997 -19.83 -18.12 3.08
C LEU A 997 -19.23 -19.12 4.08
N GLY A 998 -19.71 -20.39 4.02
CA GLY A 998 -19.52 -21.60 4.84
C GLY A 998 -18.23 -22.43 4.68
N ILE A 999 -17.21 -21.97 3.93
CA ILE A 999 -16.17 -22.88 3.43
C ILE A 999 -14.71 -22.45 3.74
N GLY A 1000 -13.98 -23.27 4.53
CA GLY A 1000 -12.54 -23.11 4.70
C GLY A 1000 -11.76 -23.82 5.82
N GLY A 1001 -12.26 -24.85 6.52
CA GLY A 1001 -11.46 -25.93 7.15
C GLY A 1001 -10.77 -25.68 8.51
N ALA A 1002 -11.45 -26.05 9.60
CA ALA A 1002 -10.86 -26.39 10.91
C ALA A 1002 -10.23 -27.79 10.85
N THR A 1003 -9.16 -28.17 11.56
CA THR A 1003 -9.01 -28.21 13.01
C THR A 1003 -7.53 -28.44 13.34
N LEU A 1004 -6.80 -27.45 13.87
CA LEU A 1004 -5.52 -27.60 14.61
C LEU A 1004 -4.95 -26.25 15.12
N SER A 1005 -5.58 -25.12 14.81
CA SER A 1005 -5.16 -23.76 15.20
C SER A 1005 -5.44 -23.37 16.66
N TYR A 1006 -5.97 -24.29 17.48
CA TYR A 1006 -6.31 -24.04 18.88
C TYR A 1006 -5.08 -23.85 19.79
N PHE A 1007 -3.98 -24.56 19.55
CA PHE A 1007 -2.81 -24.54 20.46
C PHE A 1007 -1.76 -23.46 20.17
N GLY A 1008 -1.74 -22.88 18.96
CA GLY A 1008 -0.86 -21.75 18.63
C GLY A 1008 -1.42 -20.39 19.09
N LEU A 1009 -2.74 -20.25 19.06
CA LEU A 1009 -3.45 -19.02 19.39
C LEU A 1009 -3.45 -18.72 20.91
N LEU A 1010 -3.57 -19.76 21.75
CA LEU A 1010 -3.55 -19.60 23.21
C LEU A 1010 -2.19 -19.14 23.75
N LYS A 1011 -1.08 -19.46 23.06
CA LYS A 1011 0.26 -18.97 23.41
C LYS A 1011 0.50 -17.52 22.97
N GLY A 1012 -0.15 -17.06 21.90
CA GLY A 1012 -0.03 -15.69 21.39
C GLY A 1012 -0.99 -14.68 22.03
N LEU A 1013 -2.13 -15.14 22.55
CA LEU A 1013 -3.15 -14.28 23.18
C LEU A 1013 -2.94 -14.07 24.70
N GLY A 1014 -2.08 -14.84 25.35
CA GLY A 1014 -1.84 -14.77 26.80
C GLY A 1014 -1.04 -13.55 27.29
N GLU A 1015 -0.51 -12.70 26.40
CA GLU A 1015 0.46 -11.67 26.79
C GLU A 1015 0.07 -10.21 26.49
N ILE A 1016 -1.03 -9.93 25.77
CA ILE A 1016 -1.38 -8.54 25.38
C ILE A 1016 -2.15 -7.83 26.51
N ASN A 1017 -1.45 -7.08 27.36
CA ASN A 1017 -2.07 -6.25 28.40
C ASN A 1017 -1.48 -4.83 28.54
N ASN A 1018 -0.70 -4.31 27.56
CA ASN A 1018 -0.23 -2.91 27.63
C ASN A 1018 0.24 -2.30 26.28
N ASP A 1019 0.09 -0.98 26.14
CA ASP A 1019 0.43 -0.12 24.97
C ASP A 1019 1.90 -0.24 24.51
N GLN A 1020 2.80 -0.74 25.36
CA GLN A 1020 4.23 -0.92 25.04
C GLN A 1020 4.54 -2.19 24.22
N GLN A 1021 3.59 -3.13 24.09
CA GLN A 1021 3.82 -4.40 23.41
C GLN A 1021 3.43 -4.41 21.92
N LEU A 1022 3.13 -3.24 21.34
CA LEU A 1022 2.79 -3.12 19.93
C LEU A 1022 4.03 -3.18 19.01
N ASN A 1023 4.79 -4.27 19.13
CA ASN A 1023 5.49 -4.77 17.96
C ASN A 1023 4.40 -5.19 16.98
N SER A 1024 4.29 -4.49 15.85
CA SER A 1024 3.36 -4.76 14.73
C SER A 1024 3.19 -6.25 14.41
N LEU A 1025 4.23 -7.05 14.68
CA LEU A 1025 4.26 -8.50 14.60
C LEU A 1025 3.22 -9.24 15.47
N VAL A 1026 2.91 -8.77 16.69
CA VAL A 1026 1.95 -9.43 17.60
C VAL A 1026 0.50 -9.18 17.14
N ALA A 1027 0.17 -7.93 16.80
CA ALA A 1027 -1.11 -7.58 16.17
C ALA A 1027 -1.28 -8.33 14.84
N PHE A 1028 -0.21 -8.43 14.05
CA PHE A 1028 -0.19 -9.17 12.80
C PHE A 1028 -0.42 -10.68 13.01
N THR A 1029 0.21 -11.29 14.02
CA THR A 1029 0.02 -12.72 14.34
C THR A 1029 -1.39 -13.00 14.85
N ALA A 1030 -1.97 -12.08 15.62
CA ALA A 1030 -3.35 -12.16 16.07
C ALA A 1030 -4.33 -12.01 14.89
N LEU A 1031 -4.19 -10.98 14.05
CA LEU A 1031 -5.02 -10.77 12.85
C LEU A 1031 -4.98 -11.98 11.92
N LYS A 1032 -3.79 -12.57 11.71
CA LYS A 1032 -3.61 -13.81 10.94
C LYS A 1032 -4.34 -15.00 11.57
N GLY A 1033 -4.14 -15.24 12.86
CA GLY A 1033 -4.81 -16.33 13.58
C GLY A 1033 -6.32 -16.22 13.45
N LEU A 1034 -6.84 -15.00 13.47
CA LEU A 1034 -8.27 -14.75 13.34
C LEU A 1034 -8.79 -14.87 11.95
N ALA A 1035 -8.10 -14.36 10.94
CA ALA A 1035 -8.45 -14.64 9.55
C ALA A 1035 -8.50 -16.16 9.32
N SER A 1036 -7.46 -16.90 9.72
CA SER A 1036 -7.42 -18.37 9.55
C SER A 1036 -8.56 -19.09 10.29
N ILE A 1037 -8.95 -18.60 11.48
CA ILE A 1037 -10.05 -19.18 12.23
C ILE A 1037 -11.39 -18.75 11.66
N LEU A 1038 -11.56 -17.51 11.19
CA LEU A 1038 -12.73 -16.99 10.47
C LEU A 1038 -13.09 -17.91 9.32
N LEU A 1039 -12.10 -18.26 8.52
CA LEU A 1039 -12.24 -19.23 7.43
C LEU A 1039 -12.69 -20.62 7.92
N SER A 1040 -12.37 -21.00 9.17
CA SER A 1040 -12.63 -22.32 9.75
C SER A 1040 -13.94 -22.42 10.56
N SER A 1041 -14.33 -21.36 11.27
CA SER A 1041 -15.51 -21.22 12.13
C SER A 1041 -16.82 -21.34 11.37
N VAL A 1042 -16.76 -20.73 10.21
CA VAL A 1042 -17.66 -20.75 9.09
C VAL A 1042 -18.22 -22.17 8.79
N THR A 1043 -17.41 -23.21 8.98
CA THR A 1043 -17.81 -24.62 8.76
C THR A 1043 -18.61 -25.20 9.94
N LEU A 1044 -18.43 -24.70 11.16
CA LEU A 1044 -19.07 -25.20 12.39
C LEU A 1044 -20.46 -24.59 12.62
N ALA A 1045 -20.64 -23.32 12.25
CA ALA A 1045 -21.92 -22.61 12.23
C ALA A 1045 -23.03 -23.35 11.49
N PHE A 1046 -22.68 -23.86 10.32
CA PHE A 1046 -23.61 -24.55 9.44
C PHE A 1046 -24.00 -25.93 10.00
N TYR A 1047 -23.03 -26.64 10.61
CA TYR A 1047 -23.27 -27.92 11.27
C TYR A 1047 -24.31 -27.83 12.39
N ASN A 1048 -24.28 -26.76 13.20
CA ASN A 1048 -25.23 -26.57 14.29
C ASN A 1048 -26.62 -26.10 13.82
N SER A 1049 -26.72 -25.33 12.72
CA SER A 1049 -28.02 -24.91 12.16
C SER A 1049 -28.82 -26.07 11.55
N MET A 1050 -28.17 -27.18 11.17
CA MET A 1050 -28.84 -28.38 10.67
C MET A 1050 -29.47 -29.25 11.77
N ILE A 1051 -29.09 -29.05 13.03
CA ILE A 1051 -29.74 -29.73 14.17
C ILE A 1051 -31.09 -29.06 14.51
N THR A 1052 -31.28 -27.79 14.14
CA THR A 1052 -32.43 -26.98 14.57
C THR A 1052 -33.54 -26.86 13.51
N PHE A 1053 -33.30 -27.20 12.23
CA PHE A 1053 -34.27 -27.00 11.14
C PHE A 1053 -34.47 -28.21 10.21
N GLY A 1054 -34.83 -29.37 10.78
CA GLY A 1054 -35.35 -30.51 10.02
C GLY A 1054 -36.32 -31.38 10.85
N PRO A 1055 -37.53 -31.70 10.36
CA PRO A 1055 -38.49 -32.52 11.10
C PRO A 1055 -38.26 -34.00 10.80
N VAL A 1056 -37.34 -34.65 11.52
CA VAL A 1056 -37.29 -36.12 11.59
C VAL A 1056 -37.00 -36.52 13.03
N SER A 1057 -38.04 -36.60 13.84
CA SER A 1057 -37.96 -37.07 15.23
C SER A 1057 -38.86 -38.28 15.46
N GLN A 1058 -38.61 -39.40 14.78
CA GLN A 1058 -39.00 -40.73 15.29
C GLN A 1058 -38.06 -41.83 14.76
N LEU A 1059 -37.15 -42.28 15.63
CA LEU A 1059 -36.80 -43.69 15.93
C LEU A 1059 -35.64 -43.70 16.96
N LEU A 1060 -35.98 -44.07 18.21
CA LEU A 1060 -35.10 -44.32 19.37
C LEU A 1060 -34.29 -45.64 19.23
N PRO A 1061 -33.32 -46.04 20.11
CA PRO A 1061 -32.95 -45.48 21.44
C PRO A 1061 -31.43 -45.38 21.79
N PHE A 1062 -31.15 -44.51 22.78
CA PHE A 1062 -30.18 -44.63 23.89
C PHE A 1062 -28.87 -45.44 23.74
N SER A 1063 -27.74 -44.74 23.83
CA SER A 1063 -26.67 -45.05 24.80
C SER A 1063 -25.89 -43.77 25.21
N LEU A 1064 -26.27 -43.27 26.40
CA LEU A 1064 -25.57 -42.44 27.41
C LEU A 1064 -24.11 -42.02 27.09
N MET A 1065 -23.74 -40.74 27.00
CA MET A 1065 -23.64 -39.71 28.06
C MET A 1065 -22.97 -40.20 29.36
N ASN A 1066 -21.65 -40.02 29.48
CA ASN A 1066 -20.93 -39.61 30.71
C ASN A 1066 -19.41 -39.58 30.47
N PHE A 1067 -18.79 -38.40 30.52
CA PHE A 1067 -17.81 -38.05 31.56
C PHE A 1067 -17.31 -36.61 31.34
N GLY A 1068 -17.75 -35.72 32.23
CA GLY A 1068 -17.11 -34.44 32.45
C GLY A 1068 -16.08 -34.53 33.59
N ILE A 1069 -15.18 -33.55 33.60
CA ILE A 1069 -14.50 -32.98 34.78
C ILE A 1069 -13.56 -33.94 35.53
N PHE A 1070 -12.24 -33.68 35.45
CA PHE A 1070 -11.27 -33.58 36.56
C PHE A 1070 -9.82 -33.70 36.02
N PHE A 1071 -9.04 -32.62 36.16
CA PHE A 1071 -7.68 -32.55 36.75
C PHE A 1071 -6.88 -31.35 36.21
N ILE A 1072 -6.88 -30.27 37.00
CA ILE A 1072 -5.76 -29.35 37.14
C ILE A 1072 -4.78 -30.03 38.09
N SER A 1073 -3.52 -30.21 37.69
CA SER A 1073 -2.33 -29.84 38.48
C SER A 1073 -1.09 -30.53 37.93
N GLY A 1074 -0.07 -29.75 37.56
CA GLY A 1074 1.29 -30.18 37.81
C GLY A 1074 2.36 -29.78 36.78
N TRP A 1075 3.28 -28.95 37.26
CA TRP A 1075 4.71 -28.90 36.90
C TRP A 1075 5.15 -27.93 35.79
N PHE A 1076 5.48 -26.73 36.29
CA PHE A 1076 6.43 -25.75 35.75
C PHE A 1076 7.85 -26.33 35.69
N PHE A 1077 8.56 -26.08 34.58
CA PHE A 1077 9.95 -25.62 34.51
C PHE A 1077 10.19 -24.90 33.19
#